data_AF-A0A560V2Y3-F1
#
_entry.id   AF-A0A560V2Y3-F1
#
_cell.length_a   1.000
_cell.length_b   1.000
_cell.length_c   1.000
_cell.angle_alpha   90.00
_cell.angle_beta   90.00
_cell.angle_gamma   90.00
#
_symmetry.space_group_name_H-M   'P 1'
#
loop_
_entity.id
_entity.type
_entity.pdbx_description
1 polymer ?
#
loop_
_entity_poly.entity_id
_entity_poly.type
_entity_poly.pdbx_seq_one_letter_code
_entity_poly.pdbx_strand_id
1 'polypeptide(L)'
;MFRSLTTLLKKWRASRSASHQLDALLATADANAPHAERSEWLIELAHWLRREGSVQPPAAERAAAEGAAPEPPRGFTAHARLRYVLHVLDRNPAWKANVARMLRALLRESDGISLLCDAGMPVHSGFFGALFERIDASLIPPAPNRRELAALFTLMFPAPSDAAWIDALPEDLLARLQALFAYEITETERHEPGSFSRDLLAALHNLTLQISSTGLSQTVRSRLSGDEARKPAEALPFYRLTRAMLAVESAQAALEDGGPGGSSGDASKLLHEVNYLRMLLDECRQSADEVSAHLYRNGVSVDIVFQVERMRMRIHRAESLLNAWMARDEPRGLARLTAELVDANQNSQSVSHLVRSNFSLFARKLVETNADTGEHYITRGRADYLKMMRMAAGGGLVTVATVCVKFWITGAHLQSMIEGFLAGINYAAGFTLMHFLHFTLATKQPAMTAPTLARELDDIGHEEGVKRFVASVVALIRTQAAAIAGNVLVVLPVCLAVQLGAHALLHADVISADKAHATLRSFALLGPTPIYAALTGVLLWASSLIAGWADNWFVLHRVGDAIAYHRRLRLTLGVSGAARLARFCKSNVAGVVGNVGLGMMLGLVPAIVSAFAFGFEVRHVTLSAGSIGVALGVLGKPALASGELWWAAAGVLSMAVLNVAVSFALAFTMAVRSRALRPTKVRALIGAIWRAVRADPMSLLWPRTARGPHEAASGPGAH
;
A
#
# COMPACT_ATOMS: atom_id res chain seq x y z
N MET A 1 -14.57 -9.41 -28.26
CA MET A 1 -14.08 -9.11 -26.88
C MET A 1 -15.08 -9.51 -25.77
N PHE A 2 -16.40 -9.51 -26.00
CA PHE A 2 -17.41 -9.85 -24.98
C PHE A 2 -17.54 -11.35 -24.59
N ARG A 3 -17.15 -12.30 -25.46
CA ARG A 3 -17.15 -13.74 -25.11
C ARG A 3 -16.12 -14.11 -24.02
N SER A 4 -15.07 -13.31 -23.78
CA SER A 4 -14.09 -13.62 -22.72
C SER A 4 -14.56 -13.16 -21.34
N LEU A 5 -15.33 -12.08 -21.23
CA LEU A 5 -15.72 -11.49 -19.95
C LEU A 5 -16.77 -12.33 -19.21
N THR A 6 -17.75 -12.86 -19.95
CA THR A 6 -18.74 -13.81 -19.42
C THR A 6 -18.09 -15.14 -19.03
N THR A 7 -17.13 -15.61 -19.81
CA THR A 7 -16.35 -16.82 -19.51
C THR A 7 -15.43 -16.62 -18.31
N LEU A 8 -14.82 -15.44 -18.16
CA LEU A 8 -14.04 -15.06 -16.99
C LEU A 8 -14.91 -14.95 -15.75
N LEU A 9 -16.10 -14.35 -15.85
CA LEU A 9 -17.08 -14.30 -14.76
C LEU A 9 -17.58 -15.70 -14.37
N LYS A 10 -17.81 -16.59 -15.35
CA LYS A 10 -18.20 -17.99 -15.11
C LYS A 10 -17.06 -18.79 -14.46
N LYS A 11 -15.83 -18.66 -14.96
CA LYS A 11 -14.63 -19.24 -14.34
C LYS A 11 -14.37 -18.65 -12.95
N TRP A 12 -14.64 -17.36 -12.72
CA TRP A 12 -14.48 -16.71 -11.42
C TRP A 12 -15.48 -17.26 -10.41
N ARG A 13 -16.74 -17.42 -10.82
CA ARG A 13 -17.77 -18.09 -10.02
C ARG A 13 -17.42 -19.56 -9.75
N ALA A 14 -16.95 -20.30 -10.76
CA ALA A 14 -16.53 -21.70 -10.62
C ALA A 14 -15.26 -21.86 -9.75
N SER A 15 -14.35 -20.89 -9.78
CA SER A 15 -13.12 -20.89 -8.97
C SER A 15 -13.41 -20.81 -7.46
N ARG A 16 -14.62 -20.37 -7.07
CA ARG A 16 -15.06 -20.40 -5.67
C ARG A 16 -15.18 -21.82 -5.11
N SER A 17 -15.41 -22.83 -5.95
CA SER A 17 -15.63 -24.23 -5.53
C SER A 17 -14.64 -25.25 -6.12
N ALA A 18 -13.75 -24.82 -7.02
CA ALA A 18 -12.73 -25.68 -7.61
C ALA A 18 -11.59 -25.94 -6.60
N SER A 19 -11.32 -27.20 -6.28
CA SER A 19 -10.13 -27.68 -5.57
C SER A 19 -9.63 -28.95 -6.27
N HIS A 20 -8.34 -29.26 -6.17
CA HIS A 20 -7.83 -30.57 -6.61
C HIS A 20 -8.55 -31.72 -5.86
N GLN A 21 -8.64 -32.89 -6.51
CA GLN A 21 -9.04 -34.13 -5.83
C GLN A 21 -8.00 -34.48 -4.77
N LEU A 22 -8.42 -35.06 -3.63
CA LEU A 22 -7.52 -35.29 -2.50
C LEU A 22 -6.30 -36.13 -2.89
N ASP A 23 -6.51 -37.20 -3.67
CA ASP A 23 -5.45 -38.11 -4.07
C ASP A 23 -4.40 -37.41 -4.94
N ALA A 24 -4.83 -36.51 -5.84
CA ALA A 24 -3.93 -35.69 -6.64
C ALA A 24 -3.14 -34.72 -5.76
N LEU A 25 -3.79 -34.08 -4.77
CA LEU A 25 -3.15 -33.15 -3.86
C LEU A 25 -2.09 -33.84 -3.00
N LEU A 26 -2.41 -35.00 -2.40
CA LEU A 26 -1.47 -35.77 -1.60
C LEU A 26 -0.32 -36.36 -2.43
N ALA A 27 -0.58 -36.78 -3.67
CA ALA A 27 0.46 -37.29 -4.57
C ALA A 27 1.45 -36.22 -5.03
N THR A 28 1.03 -34.95 -5.14
CA THR A 28 1.90 -33.82 -5.52
C THR A 28 2.64 -33.18 -4.35
N ALA A 29 2.46 -33.67 -3.12
CA ALA A 29 3.25 -33.19 -1.99
C ALA A 29 4.74 -33.45 -2.27
N ASP A 30 5.58 -32.42 -2.16
CA ASP A 30 7.03 -32.53 -2.34
C ASP A 30 7.74 -31.73 -1.26
N ALA A 31 8.42 -32.42 -0.34
CA ALA A 31 9.19 -31.78 0.72
C ALA A 31 10.39 -30.97 0.19
N ASN A 32 10.91 -31.26 -1.00
CA ASN A 32 12.07 -30.59 -1.59
C ASN A 32 11.71 -29.38 -2.47
N ALA A 33 10.41 -29.16 -2.73
CA ALA A 33 9.95 -28.03 -3.53
C ALA A 33 10.30 -26.67 -2.88
N PRO A 34 10.42 -25.57 -3.64
CA PRO A 34 10.62 -24.24 -3.08
C PRO A 34 9.55 -23.88 -2.04
N HIS A 35 9.93 -23.10 -1.01
CA HIS A 35 9.02 -22.70 0.09
C HIS A 35 7.65 -22.21 -0.40
N ALA A 36 7.61 -21.38 -1.44
CA ALA A 36 6.36 -20.84 -1.99
C ALA A 36 5.40 -21.94 -2.51
N GLU A 37 5.92 -23.01 -3.11
CA GLU A 37 5.13 -24.13 -3.62
C GLU A 37 4.61 -25.00 -2.48
N ARG A 38 5.44 -25.25 -1.45
CA ARG A 38 5.02 -25.94 -0.22
C ARG A 38 3.92 -25.17 0.52
N SER A 39 4.06 -23.85 0.64
CA SER A 39 3.04 -22.98 1.22
C SER A 39 1.74 -23.01 0.42
N GLU A 40 1.80 -22.96 -0.91
CA GLU A 40 0.63 -23.06 -1.79
C GLU A 40 -0.10 -24.41 -1.62
N TRP A 41 0.66 -25.51 -1.56
CA TRP A 41 0.10 -26.84 -1.29
C TRP A 41 -0.65 -26.90 0.04
N LEU A 42 -0.05 -26.34 1.11
CA LEU A 42 -0.66 -26.34 2.45
C LEU A 42 -1.93 -25.49 2.49
N ILE A 43 -1.92 -24.34 1.79
CA ILE A 43 -3.10 -23.48 1.61
C ILE A 43 -4.21 -24.25 0.88
N GLU A 44 -3.92 -24.97 -0.21
CA GLU A 44 -4.93 -25.76 -0.92
C GLU A 44 -5.47 -26.92 -0.06
N LEU A 45 -4.62 -27.59 0.75
CA LEU A 45 -5.08 -28.60 1.70
C LEU A 45 -6.05 -28.00 2.73
N ALA A 46 -5.71 -26.84 3.31
CA ALA A 46 -6.56 -26.15 4.28
C ALA A 46 -7.90 -25.72 3.67
N HIS A 47 -7.91 -25.26 2.41
CA HIS A 47 -9.16 -24.98 1.69
C HIS A 47 -9.96 -26.25 1.40
N TRP A 48 -9.30 -27.35 1.06
CA TRP A 48 -9.98 -28.63 0.84
C TRP A 48 -10.64 -29.15 2.12
N LEU A 49 -9.99 -29.02 3.28
CA LEU A 49 -10.55 -29.40 4.58
C LEU A 49 -11.85 -28.65 4.91
N ARG A 50 -11.98 -27.40 4.48
CA ARG A 50 -13.11 -26.51 4.81
C ARG A 50 -14.22 -26.48 3.78
N ARG A 51 -14.05 -27.19 2.66
CA ARG A 51 -15.05 -27.17 1.59
C ARG A 51 -16.37 -27.78 2.10
N GLU A 52 -17.41 -26.97 2.11
CA GLU A 52 -18.77 -27.47 2.24
C GLU A 52 -19.08 -28.22 0.95
N GLY A 53 -19.26 -29.53 1.05
CA GLY A 53 -19.74 -30.31 -0.08
C GLY A 53 -21.20 -29.92 -0.34
N SER A 54 -21.64 -29.95 -1.60
CA SER A 54 -23.06 -30.00 -1.98
C SER A 54 -23.72 -31.33 -1.61
N VAL A 55 -23.18 -32.03 -0.61
CA VAL A 55 -23.78 -33.24 -0.07
C VAL A 55 -24.73 -32.75 1.01
N GLN A 56 -25.94 -32.40 0.60
CA GLN A 56 -27.08 -32.46 1.52
C GLN A 56 -27.04 -33.86 2.14
N PRO A 57 -26.95 -34.01 3.47
CA PRO A 57 -27.12 -35.31 4.06
C PRO A 57 -28.54 -35.78 3.70
N PRO A 58 -28.75 -37.00 3.17
CA PRO A 58 -30.10 -37.53 2.94
C PRO A 58 -30.94 -37.62 4.24
N ALA A 59 -30.29 -37.44 5.40
CA ALA A 59 -30.94 -37.30 6.69
C ALA A 59 -31.66 -35.96 6.89
N ALA A 60 -31.26 -34.87 6.21
CA ALA A 60 -31.89 -33.56 6.37
C ALA A 60 -33.29 -33.49 5.71
N GLU A 61 -33.48 -34.21 4.59
CA GLU A 61 -34.82 -34.35 3.97
C GLU A 61 -35.72 -35.31 4.76
N ARG A 62 -35.15 -36.33 5.44
CA ARG A 62 -35.93 -37.22 6.32
C ARG A 62 -36.32 -36.56 7.64
N ALA A 63 -35.42 -35.78 8.26
CA ALA A 63 -35.70 -35.07 9.49
C ALA A 63 -36.74 -33.94 9.31
N ALA A 64 -36.75 -33.28 8.14
CA ALA A 64 -37.78 -32.29 7.80
C ALA A 64 -39.17 -32.93 7.58
N ALA A 65 -39.24 -34.22 7.27
CA ALA A 65 -40.50 -34.95 7.09
C ALA A 65 -41.09 -35.50 8.42
N GLU A 66 -40.30 -35.60 9.49
CA GLU A 66 -40.71 -36.27 10.75
C GLU A 66 -40.91 -35.34 11.96
N GLY A 67 -40.81 -34.01 11.80
CA GLY A 67 -41.23 -33.07 12.85
C GLY A 67 -40.45 -33.15 14.17
N ALA A 68 -39.26 -33.77 14.17
CA ALA A 68 -38.40 -33.84 15.34
C ALA A 68 -37.68 -32.50 15.58
N ALA A 69 -37.61 -32.08 16.84
CA ALA A 69 -36.92 -30.86 17.26
C ALA A 69 -35.45 -30.83 16.77
N PRO A 70 -34.90 -29.65 16.42
CA PRO A 70 -33.54 -29.55 15.93
C PRO A 70 -32.55 -29.92 17.04
N GLU A 71 -31.95 -31.10 16.94
CA GLU A 71 -30.75 -31.45 17.72
C GLU A 71 -29.61 -30.48 17.34
N PRO A 72 -28.72 -30.11 18.28
CA PRO A 72 -27.59 -29.24 18.00
C PRO A 72 -26.69 -29.83 16.90
N PRO A 73 -26.03 -28.99 16.06
CA PRO A 73 -25.36 -29.45 14.85
C PRO A 73 -24.28 -30.47 15.17
N ARG A 74 -24.52 -31.73 14.77
CA ARG A 74 -23.57 -32.84 14.92
C ARG A 74 -22.37 -32.66 13.97
N GLY A 75 -21.32 -32.02 14.47
CA GLY A 75 -19.94 -32.10 13.97
C GLY A 75 -19.54 -31.07 12.91
N PHE A 76 -18.33 -30.52 13.02
CA PHE A 76 -17.74 -29.69 11.98
C PHE A 76 -17.34 -30.55 10.78
N THR A 77 -17.71 -30.15 9.55
CA THR A 77 -17.38 -30.88 8.31
C THR A 77 -15.87 -31.05 8.12
N ALA A 78 -15.08 -30.09 8.63
CA ALA A 78 -13.62 -30.14 8.67
C ALA A 78 -13.08 -31.35 9.44
N HIS A 79 -13.74 -31.78 10.53
CA HIS A 79 -13.32 -32.94 11.31
C HIS A 79 -13.44 -34.25 10.51
N ALA A 80 -14.54 -34.44 9.79
CA ALA A 80 -14.75 -35.62 8.95
C ALA A 80 -13.74 -35.69 7.80
N ARG A 81 -13.47 -34.54 7.15
CA ARG A 81 -12.47 -34.43 6.08
C ARG A 81 -11.06 -34.66 6.58
N LEU A 82 -10.70 -34.10 7.74
CA LEU A 82 -9.40 -34.34 8.38
C LEU A 82 -9.20 -35.82 8.69
N ARG A 83 -10.24 -36.49 9.24
CA ARG A 83 -10.22 -37.93 9.49
C ARG A 83 -9.95 -38.72 8.21
N TYR A 84 -10.56 -38.32 7.09
CA TYR A 84 -10.36 -38.94 5.78
C TYR A 84 -8.94 -38.71 5.24
N VAL A 85 -8.38 -37.51 5.34
CA VAL A 85 -6.99 -37.22 4.95
C VAL A 85 -6.02 -38.13 5.71
N LEU A 86 -6.15 -38.18 7.04
CA LEU A 86 -5.28 -39.02 7.86
C LEU A 86 -5.43 -40.51 7.52
N HIS A 87 -6.65 -40.96 7.20
CA HIS A 87 -6.90 -42.34 6.76
C HIS A 87 -6.24 -42.68 5.41
N VAL A 88 -6.26 -41.76 4.45
CA VAL A 88 -5.57 -41.94 3.16
C VAL A 88 -4.06 -41.97 3.35
N LEU A 89 -3.51 -41.11 4.22
CA LEU A 89 -2.09 -41.11 4.55
C LEU A 89 -1.66 -42.41 5.25
N ASP A 90 -2.47 -42.93 6.18
CA ASP A 90 -2.18 -44.20 6.87
C ASP A 90 -2.14 -45.39 5.89
N ARG A 91 -2.89 -45.32 4.78
CA ARG A 91 -2.85 -46.33 3.70
C ARG A 91 -1.72 -46.14 2.69
N ASN A 92 -1.05 -44.99 2.68
CA ASN A 92 0.02 -44.66 1.74
C ASN A 92 1.26 -44.14 2.50
N PRO A 93 2.11 -45.05 3.04
CA PRO A 93 3.25 -44.67 3.90
C PRO A 93 4.24 -43.70 3.23
N ALA A 94 4.50 -43.86 1.93
CA ALA A 94 5.38 -42.96 1.17
C ALA A 94 4.84 -41.52 1.10
N TRP A 95 3.53 -41.35 0.92
CA TRP A 95 2.88 -40.04 0.95
C TRP A 95 2.88 -39.44 2.35
N LYS A 96 2.61 -40.28 3.36
CA LYS A 96 2.68 -39.89 4.78
C LYS A 96 4.05 -39.37 5.17
N ALA A 97 5.13 -40.06 4.78
CA ALA A 97 6.50 -39.63 5.01
C ALA A 97 6.78 -38.25 4.39
N ASN A 98 6.37 -38.05 3.13
CA ASN A 98 6.62 -36.81 2.41
C ASN A 98 5.83 -35.62 2.98
N VAL A 99 4.55 -35.83 3.30
CA VAL A 99 3.69 -34.82 3.94
C VAL A 99 4.21 -34.45 5.33
N ALA A 100 4.60 -35.44 6.14
CA ALA A 100 5.15 -35.21 7.47
C ALA A 100 6.44 -34.36 7.40
N ARG A 101 7.37 -34.72 6.51
CA ARG A 101 8.61 -33.96 6.29
C ARG A 101 8.35 -32.53 5.80
N MET A 102 7.42 -32.36 4.87
CA MET A 102 7.05 -31.06 4.33
C MET A 102 6.43 -30.14 5.39
N LEU A 103 5.52 -30.65 6.23
CA LEU A 103 4.91 -29.89 7.33
C LEU A 103 5.97 -29.44 8.34
N ARG A 104 6.90 -30.34 8.73
CA ARG A 104 8.01 -29.99 9.62
C ARG A 104 8.94 -28.95 8.99
N ALA A 105 9.28 -29.10 7.71
CA ALA A 105 10.13 -28.15 6.99
C ALA A 105 9.48 -26.76 6.90
N LEU A 106 8.18 -26.68 6.62
CA LEU A 106 7.44 -25.41 6.59
C LEU A 106 7.44 -24.72 7.95
N LEU A 107 7.19 -25.44 9.04
CA LEU A 107 7.22 -24.87 10.39
C LEU A 107 8.62 -24.36 10.75
N ARG A 108 9.68 -25.12 10.39
CA ARG A 108 11.08 -24.74 10.68
C ARG A 108 11.57 -23.55 9.85
N GLU A 109 11.15 -23.45 8.59
CA GLU A 109 11.57 -22.37 7.69
C GLU A 109 10.74 -21.09 7.85
N SER A 110 9.57 -21.20 8.50
CA SER A 110 8.69 -20.06 8.76
C SER A 110 9.13 -19.32 10.03
N ASP A 111 9.07 -18.00 9.97
CA ASP A 111 9.21 -17.13 11.13
C ASP A 111 7.94 -17.25 12.01
N GLY A 112 8.04 -18.06 13.06
CA GLY A 112 7.00 -18.24 14.07
C GLY A 112 6.84 -17.03 15.01
N ILE A 113 7.87 -16.18 15.14
CA ILE A 113 7.83 -15.00 16.03
C ILE A 113 6.77 -14.01 15.53
N SER A 114 6.67 -13.82 14.22
CA SER A 114 5.63 -12.96 13.62
C SER A 114 4.21 -13.43 13.99
N LEU A 115 3.95 -14.75 14.01
CA LEU A 115 2.63 -15.26 14.43
C LEU A 115 2.45 -15.16 15.96
N LEU A 116 3.43 -15.59 16.74
CA LEU A 116 3.32 -15.70 18.19
C LEU A 116 3.29 -14.32 18.88
N CYS A 117 4.08 -13.37 18.39
CA CYS A 117 4.19 -12.03 18.96
C CYS A 117 3.27 -11.02 18.30
N ASP A 118 3.16 -11.02 16.96
CA ASP A 118 2.56 -9.90 16.22
C ASP A 118 1.16 -10.20 15.66
N ALA A 119 0.71 -11.46 15.60
CA ALA A 119 -0.64 -11.76 15.12
C ALA A 119 -1.73 -11.18 16.04
N GLY A 120 -2.68 -10.44 15.46
CA GLY A 120 -3.68 -9.68 16.21
C GLY A 120 -3.19 -8.31 16.70
N MET A 121 -1.89 -8.03 16.62
CA MET A 121 -1.28 -6.84 17.19
C MET A 121 -1.17 -5.71 16.16
N PRO A 122 -1.34 -4.44 16.58
CA PRO A 122 -0.98 -3.32 15.74
C PRO A 122 0.55 -3.22 15.58
N VAL A 123 1.07 -3.31 14.36
CA VAL A 123 2.52 -3.33 14.10
C VAL A 123 3.12 -1.92 14.19
N HIS A 124 2.41 -0.93 13.65
CA HIS A 124 2.81 0.48 13.65
C HIS A 124 2.54 1.18 14.99
N SER A 125 3.36 2.16 15.36
CA SER A 125 3.29 2.93 16.61
C SER A 125 2.10 3.90 16.73
N GLY A 126 1.17 3.88 15.76
CA GLY A 126 0.02 4.78 15.73
C GLY A 126 -1.20 4.16 15.07
N PHE A 127 -2.36 4.64 15.51
CA PHE A 127 -3.68 4.15 15.10
C PHE A 127 -3.92 4.16 13.58
N PHE A 128 -3.50 5.23 12.89
CA PHE A 128 -3.68 5.36 11.44
C PHE A 128 -2.79 4.41 10.64
N GLY A 129 -1.56 4.14 11.11
CA GLY A 129 -0.70 3.11 10.52
C GLY A 129 -1.37 1.74 10.59
N ALA A 130 -1.94 1.39 11.76
CA ALA A 130 -2.72 0.17 11.92
C ALA A 130 -4.00 0.17 11.07
N LEU A 131 -4.68 1.30 10.90
CA LEU A 131 -5.89 1.38 10.07
C LEU A 131 -5.59 1.20 8.58
N PHE A 132 -4.57 1.89 8.06
CA PHE A 132 -4.12 1.72 6.68
C PHE A 132 -3.65 0.29 6.44
N GLU A 133 -2.83 -0.27 7.33
CA GLU A 133 -2.39 -1.66 7.25
C GLU A 133 -3.56 -2.64 7.16
N ARG A 134 -4.65 -2.42 7.93
CA ARG A 134 -5.85 -3.26 7.87
C ARG A 134 -6.67 -3.07 6.61
N ILE A 135 -6.78 -1.83 6.12
CA ILE A 135 -7.43 -1.54 4.83
C ILE A 135 -6.64 -2.25 3.72
N ASP A 136 -5.32 -2.14 3.75
CA ASP A 136 -4.40 -2.78 2.80
C ASP A 136 -4.51 -4.30 2.87
N ALA A 137 -4.47 -4.89 4.08
CA ALA A 137 -4.65 -6.33 4.29
C ALA A 137 -6.05 -6.84 3.88
N SER A 138 -7.09 -6.01 4.02
CA SER A 138 -8.45 -6.37 3.57
C SER A 138 -8.61 -6.34 2.05
N LEU A 139 -7.84 -5.48 1.36
CA LEU A 139 -7.85 -5.32 -0.09
C LEU A 139 -6.93 -6.33 -0.78
N ILE A 140 -5.81 -6.67 -0.14
CA ILE A 140 -4.71 -7.43 -0.74
C ILE A 140 -4.33 -8.58 0.21
N PRO A 141 -4.65 -9.83 -0.15
CA PRO A 141 -4.19 -10.98 0.62
C PRO A 141 -2.67 -11.01 0.67
N PRO A 142 -2.06 -11.42 1.80
CA PRO A 142 -0.61 -11.54 1.89
C PRO A 142 -0.08 -12.55 0.86
N ALA A 143 1.15 -12.35 0.40
CA ALA A 143 1.75 -13.22 -0.60
C ALA A 143 2.23 -14.55 0.05
N PRO A 144 1.94 -15.72 -0.56
CA PRO A 144 2.27 -17.04 0.02
C PRO A 144 3.76 -17.38 0.03
N ASN A 145 4.59 -16.57 -0.63
CA ASN A 145 6.05 -16.69 -0.63
C ASN A 145 6.72 -16.08 0.61
N ARG A 146 5.96 -15.36 1.45
CA ARG A 146 6.50 -14.86 2.72
C ARG A 146 6.79 -16.04 3.65
N ARG A 147 7.92 -15.97 4.35
CA ARG A 147 8.25 -16.90 5.44
C ARG A 147 7.52 -16.55 6.74
N GLU A 148 6.68 -15.52 6.76
CA GLU A 148 5.88 -15.14 7.93
C GLU A 148 4.75 -16.15 8.14
N LEU A 149 4.74 -16.84 9.29
CA LEU A 149 3.70 -17.83 9.59
C LEU A 149 2.30 -17.18 9.72
N ALA A 150 2.23 -15.90 10.14
CA ALA A 150 1.00 -15.11 10.17
C ALA A 150 0.37 -14.92 8.77
N ALA A 151 1.20 -14.69 7.74
CA ALA A 151 0.74 -14.59 6.36
C ALA A 151 0.17 -15.93 5.87
N LEU A 152 0.78 -17.05 6.26
CA LEU A 152 0.30 -18.38 5.91
C LEU A 152 -1.03 -18.72 6.60
N PHE A 153 -1.15 -18.43 7.91
CA PHE A 153 -2.39 -18.61 8.68
C PHE A 153 -3.55 -17.81 8.09
N THR A 154 -3.28 -16.59 7.63
CA THR A 154 -4.27 -15.74 6.93
C THR A 154 -4.86 -16.44 5.71
N LEU A 155 -4.00 -17.05 4.88
CA LEU A 155 -4.42 -17.72 3.65
C LEU A 155 -5.06 -19.08 3.94
N MET A 156 -4.59 -19.77 4.97
CA MET A 156 -5.11 -21.08 5.40
C MET A 156 -6.44 -20.97 6.15
N PHE A 157 -6.72 -19.87 6.84
CA PHE A 157 -7.90 -19.71 7.71
C PHE A 157 -8.65 -18.36 7.51
N PRO A 158 -9.20 -18.07 6.32
CA PRO A 158 -9.99 -16.85 6.06
C PRO A 158 -11.34 -16.69 6.78
N ALA A 159 -11.91 -17.71 7.44
CA ALA A 159 -13.27 -17.64 7.97
C ALA A 159 -13.29 -17.56 9.51
N PRO A 160 -14.16 -16.74 10.15
CA PRO A 160 -14.27 -16.66 11.61
C PRO A 160 -14.60 -17.98 12.29
N SER A 161 -15.32 -18.85 11.57
CA SER A 161 -15.61 -20.22 12.01
C SER A 161 -14.37 -21.11 12.11
N ASP A 162 -13.22 -20.69 11.57
CA ASP A 162 -12.00 -21.48 11.55
C ASP A 162 -11.41 -21.69 12.95
N ALA A 163 -11.38 -20.64 13.77
CA ALA A 163 -10.95 -20.77 15.16
C ALA A 163 -11.85 -21.75 15.94
N ALA A 164 -13.17 -21.69 15.71
CA ALA A 164 -14.14 -22.51 16.42
C ALA A 164 -13.98 -24.02 16.15
N TRP A 165 -13.75 -24.43 14.89
CA TRP A 165 -13.60 -25.86 14.60
C TRP A 165 -12.23 -26.42 15.03
N ILE A 166 -11.18 -25.58 15.01
CA ILE A 166 -9.84 -25.93 15.50
C ILE A 166 -9.89 -26.14 17.01
N ASP A 167 -10.49 -25.21 17.75
CA ASP A 167 -10.67 -25.33 19.20
C ASP A 167 -11.54 -26.55 19.55
N ALA A 168 -12.52 -26.90 18.73
CA ALA A 168 -13.38 -28.06 18.95
C ALA A 168 -12.81 -29.40 18.45
N LEU A 169 -11.51 -29.49 18.08
CA LEU A 169 -10.92 -30.74 17.58
C LEU A 169 -11.02 -31.89 18.61
N PRO A 170 -11.57 -33.06 18.23
CA PRO A 170 -11.61 -34.26 19.05
C PRO A 170 -10.21 -34.81 19.42
N GLU A 171 -10.08 -35.40 20.61
CA GLU A 171 -8.82 -35.95 21.12
C GLU A 171 -8.23 -37.04 20.21
N ASP A 172 -9.08 -37.87 19.56
CA ASP A 172 -8.63 -38.88 18.60
C ASP A 172 -7.90 -38.28 17.39
N LEU A 173 -8.39 -37.14 16.90
CA LEU A 173 -7.78 -36.44 15.77
C LEU A 173 -6.51 -35.70 16.18
N LEU A 174 -6.49 -35.14 17.39
CA LEU A 174 -5.31 -34.48 17.94
C LEU A 174 -4.14 -35.48 18.09
N ALA A 175 -4.40 -36.66 18.65
CA ALA A 175 -3.41 -37.72 18.77
C ALA A 175 -2.88 -38.18 17.40
N ARG A 176 -3.76 -38.32 16.39
CA ARG A 176 -3.34 -38.70 15.03
C ARG A 176 -2.54 -37.60 14.32
N LEU A 177 -2.84 -36.33 14.58
CA LEU A 177 -2.05 -35.21 14.06
C LEU A 177 -0.66 -35.19 14.70
N GLN A 178 -0.57 -35.37 16.02
CA GLN A 178 0.71 -35.49 16.72
C GLN A 178 1.53 -36.66 16.15
N ALA A 179 0.90 -37.81 15.91
CA ALA A 179 1.53 -38.96 15.29
C ALA A 179 2.02 -38.69 13.84
N LEU A 180 1.33 -37.84 13.07
CA LEU A 180 1.77 -37.42 11.74
C LEU A 180 3.04 -36.55 11.83
N PHE A 181 3.09 -35.57 12.74
CA PHE A 181 4.30 -34.78 12.96
C PHE A 181 5.46 -35.65 13.46
N ALA A 182 5.17 -36.69 14.25
CA ALA A 182 6.13 -37.67 14.77
C ALA A 182 6.57 -38.75 13.77
N TYR A 183 5.97 -38.82 12.57
CA TYR A 183 6.21 -39.90 11.62
C TYR A 183 7.59 -39.77 10.94
N GLU A 184 8.37 -40.86 10.98
CA GLU A 184 9.73 -40.99 10.40
C GLU A 184 10.67 -39.83 10.74
N ILE A 185 10.64 -39.34 11.99
CA ILE A 185 11.63 -38.37 12.47
C ILE A 185 13.01 -39.06 12.51
N THR A 186 14.00 -38.51 11.82
CA THR A 186 15.38 -39.01 11.85
C THR A 186 16.06 -38.72 13.19
N GLU A 187 17.11 -39.46 13.55
CA GLU A 187 17.93 -39.20 14.75
C GLU A 187 18.44 -37.76 14.83
N THR A 188 18.79 -37.17 13.69
CA THR A 188 19.17 -35.74 13.54
C THR A 188 18.00 -34.78 13.77
N GLU A 189 16.77 -35.17 13.42
CA GLU A 189 15.55 -34.38 13.71
C GLU A 189 15.05 -34.62 15.15
N ARG A 190 15.40 -35.74 15.80
CA ARG A 190 15.08 -36.05 17.21
C ARG A 190 16.03 -35.37 18.20
N HIS A 191 17.31 -35.27 17.85
CA HIS A 191 18.36 -34.62 18.65
C HIS A 191 18.47 -33.12 18.39
N GLU A 192 17.68 -32.57 17.47
CA GLU A 192 17.38 -31.13 17.40
C GLU A 192 16.32 -30.83 18.47
N PRO A 193 16.68 -30.20 19.60
CA PRO A 193 15.75 -30.11 20.71
C PRO A 193 14.54 -29.20 20.37
N GLY A 194 13.36 -29.56 20.89
CA GLY A 194 12.02 -29.07 20.48
C GLY A 194 11.89 -27.62 20.01
N SER A 195 11.78 -27.42 18.68
CA SER A 195 11.72 -26.09 18.07
C SER A 195 10.53 -25.27 18.59
N PHE A 196 9.33 -25.86 18.67
CA PHE A 196 8.12 -25.11 19.04
C PHE A 196 8.11 -24.63 20.51
N SER A 197 8.58 -25.46 21.46
CA SER A 197 8.69 -25.07 22.87
C SER A 197 9.67 -23.90 23.04
N ARG A 198 10.78 -23.91 22.28
CA ARG A 198 11.76 -22.84 22.27
C ARG A 198 11.30 -21.61 21.51
N ASP A 199 10.55 -21.76 20.43
CA ASP A 199 9.91 -20.67 19.71
C ASP A 199 8.88 -19.96 20.61
N LEU A 200 8.12 -20.71 21.43
CA LEU A 200 7.22 -20.14 22.45
C LEU A 200 7.98 -19.37 23.52
N LEU A 201 9.08 -19.92 24.04
CA LEU A 201 9.90 -19.28 25.07
C LEU A 201 10.59 -18.01 24.52
N ALA A 202 11.12 -18.07 23.29
CA ALA A 202 11.71 -16.93 22.59
C ALA A 202 10.67 -15.84 22.28
N ALA A 203 9.45 -16.22 21.88
CA ALA A 203 8.35 -15.29 21.70
C ALA A 203 7.95 -14.62 23.03
N LEU A 204 7.88 -15.39 24.12
CA LEU A 204 7.61 -14.86 25.46
C LEU A 204 8.70 -13.89 25.93
N HIS A 205 9.96 -14.20 25.64
CA HIS A 205 11.09 -13.32 25.88
C HIS A 205 10.96 -11.99 25.11
N ASN A 206 10.66 -12.09 23.82
CA ASN A 206 10.48 -10.92 22.96
C ASN A 206 9.31 -10.05 23.45
N LEU A 207 8.16 -10.63 23.76
CA LEU A 207 7.01 -9.91 24.33
C LEU A 207 7.36 -9.21 25.64
N THR A 208 8.09 -9.90 26.53
CA THR A 208 8.58 -9.33 27.79
C THR A 208 9.47 -8.11 27.55
N LEU A 209 10.44 -8.19 26.65
CA LEU A 209 11.29 -7.05 26.28
C LEU A 209 10.47 -5.88 25.71
N GLN A 210 9.49 -6.18 24.86
CA GLN A 210 8.61 -5.16 24.27
C GLN A 210 7.73 -4.48 25.33
N ILE A 211 7.19 -5.23 26.30
CA ILE A 211 6.42 -4.69 27.42
C ILE A 211 7.32 -3.82 28.30
N SER A 212 8.51 -4.30 28.67
CA SER A 212 9.49 -3.56 29.46
C SER A 212 9.91 -2.26 28.77
N SER A 213 10.18 -2.30 27.45
CA SER A 213 10.54 -1.12 26.65
C SER A 213 9.44 -0.06 26.65
N THR A 214 8.18 -0.47 26.41
CA THR A 214 7.05 0.46 26.44
C THR A 214 6.79 1.02 27.84
N GLY A 215 6.82 0.17 28.87
CA GLY A 215 6.57 0.55 30.26
C GLY A 215 7.61 1.48 30.87
N LEU A 216 8.89 1.29 30.52
CA LEU A 216 10.00 2.12 30.99
C LEU A 216 10.20 3.41 30.17
N SER A 217 9.43 3.60 29.10
CA SER A 217 9.48 4.82 28.31
C SER A 217 9.10 6.05 29.14
N GLN A 218 9.71 7.21 28.85
CA GLN A 218 9.36 8.45 29.54
C GLN A 218 7.87 8.81 29.39
N THR A 219 7.27 8.45 28.25
CA THR A 219 5.86 8.68 27.95
C THR A 219 4.92 7.92 28.88
N VAL A 220 5.28 6.71 29.30
CA VAL A 220 4.48 5.91 30.24
C VAL A 220 4.85 6.26 31.69
N ARG A 221 6.14 6.33 32.02
CA ARG A 221 6.60 6.62 33.40
C ARG A 221 6.09 7.94 33.96
N SER A 222 6.04 9.00 33.16
CA SER A 222 5.58 10.32 33.63
C SER A 222 4.08 10.37 33.98
N ARG A 223 3.34 9.28 33.73
CA ARG A 223 1.88 9.18 33.87
C ARG A 223 1.44 8.05 34.81
N LEU A 224 2.41 7.32 35.39
CA LEU A 224 2.15 6.43 36.51
C LEU A 224 1.65 7.23 37.70
N SER A 225 0.88 6.60 38.58
CA SER A 225 0.36 7.22 39.80
C SER A 225 1.50 7.78 40.66
N GLY A 226 1.22 8.83 41.45
CA GLY A 226 2.25 9.57 42.19
C GLY A 226 3.11 8.73 43.14
N ASP A 227 2.63 7.56 43.56
CA ASP A 227 3.39 6.61 44.40
C ASP A 227 4.33 5.71 43.57
N GLU A 228 3.85 5.16 42.46
CA GLU A 228 4.65 4.38 41.50
C GLU A 228 5.69 5.24 40.75
N ALA A 229 5.34 6.47 40.37
CA ALA A 229 6.24 7.39 39.67
C ALA A 229 7.44 7.85 40.51
N ARG A 230 7.36 7.72 41.84
CA ARG A 230 8.44 8.06 42.78
C ARG A 230 9.38 6.89 43.06
N LYS A 231 9.00 5.67 42.66
CA LYS A 231 9.85 4.50 42.84
C LYS A 231 11.06 4.58 41.89
N PRO A 232 12.23 4.05 42.32
CA PRO A 232 13.36 3.83 41.41
C PRO A 232 12.91 2.96 40.23
N ALA A 233 13.53 3.15 39.06
CA ALA A 233 13.17 2.39 37.87
C ALA A 233 13.32 0.87 38.09
N GLU A 234 14.25 0.46 38.95
CA GLU A 234 14.52 -0.93 39.31
C GLU A 234 13.40 -1.58 40.12
N ALA A 235 12.59 -0.78 40.81
CA ALA A 235 11.46 -1.24 41.61
C ALA A 235 10.16 -1.37 40.80
N LEU A 236 10.13 -0.83 39.57
CA LEU A 236 8.96 -0.93 38.70
C LEU A 236 8.78 -2.37 38.16
N PRO A 237 7.53 -2.86 38.03
CA PRO A 237 7.26 -4.20 37.51
C PRO A 237 7.82 -4.41 36.10
N PHE A 238 7.75 -3.37 35.26
CA PHE A 238 8.30 -3.38 33.89
C PHE A 238 9.81 -3.70 33.83
N TYR A 239 10.59 -3.26 34.82
CA TYR A 239 12.02 -3.53 34.89
C TYR A 239 12.31 -4.95 35.39
N ARG A 240 11.53 -5.42 36.37
CA ARG A 240 11.66 -6.77 36.96
C ARG A 240 11.26 -7.88 36.00
N LEU A 241 10.37 -7.59 35.04
CA LEU A 241 9.82 -8.55 34.08
C LEU A 241 10.91 -9.30 33.28
N THR A 242 11.90 -8.59 32.74
CA THR A 242 13.00 -9.22 31.96
C THR A 242 13.86 -10.15 32.83
N ARG A 243 14.08 -9.79 34.11
CA ARG A 243 14.84 -10.64 35.04
C ARG A 243 14.07 -11.92 35.38
N ALA A 244 12.76 -11.82 35.59
CA ALA A 244 11.91 -12.98 35.84
C ALA A 244 11.88 -13.93 34.62
N MET A 245 11.83 -13.38 33.40
CA MET A 245 11.90 -14.19 32.18
C MET A 245 13.22 -14.96 32.06
N LEU A 246 14.36 -14.29 32.28
CA LEU A 246 15.67 -14.96 32.30
C LEU A 246 15.75 -16.04 33.37
N ALA A 247 15.12 -15.84 34.53
CA ALA A 247 15.04 -16.84 35.59
C ALA A 247 14.25 -18.09 35.15
N VAL A 248 13.11 -17.91 34.46
CA VAL A 248 12.34 -19.01 33.85
C VAL A 248 13.18 -19.78 32.83
N GLU A 249 13.89 -19.08 31.94
CA GLU A 249 14.77 -19.72 30.94
C GLU A 249 15.88 -20.52 31.59
N SER A 250 16.52 -19.96 32.62
CA SER A 250 17.58 -20.65 33.37
C SER A 250 17.08 -21.89 34.12
N ALA A 251 15.87 -21.82 34.69
CA ALA A 251 15.25 -22.94 35.39
C ALA A 251 14.84 -24.05 34.41
N GLN A 252 14.37 -23.69 33.22
CA GLN A 252 14.07 -24.64 32.14
C GLN A 252 15.34 -25.33 31.62
N ALA A 253 16.42 -24.57 31.37
CA ALA A 253 17.68 -25.15 30.90
C ALA A 253 18.26 -26.15 31.92
N ALA A 254 18.20 -25.81 33.21
CA ALA A 254 18.64 -26.72 34.28
C ALA A 254 17.84 -28.04 34.33
N LEU A 255 16.53 -27.99 34.00
CA LEU A 255 15.68 -29.18 33.90
C LEU A 255 16.02 -30.04 32.67
N GLU A 256 16.35 -29.42 31.54
CA GLU A 256 16.74 -30.13 30.31
C GLU A 256 18.12 -30.80 30.46
N ASP A 257 19.07 -30.15 31.14
CA ASP A 257 20.41 -30.69 31.41
C ASP A 257 20.41 -31.80 32.48
N GLY A 258 19.41 -31.85 33.35
CA GLY A 258 19.30 -32.80 34.47
C GLY A 258 18.97 -34.27 34.10
N GLY A 259 18.68 -34.56 32.83
CA GLY A 259 18.35 -35.92 32.35
C GLY A 259 17.03 -36.50 32.92
N PRO A 260 16.72 -37.79 32.68
CA PRO A 260 15.45 -38.44 33.08
C PRO A 260 15.20 -38.53 34.60
N GLY A 261 16.11 -38.00 35.42
CA GLY A 261 16.04 -37.96 36.88
C GLY A 261 16.13 -36.54 37.44
N GLY A 262 15.68 -35.52 36.69
CA GLY A 262 15.61 -34.14 37.16
C GLY A 262 15.04 -34.07 38.58
N SER A 263 15.74 -33.37 39.48
CA SER A 263 15.37 -33.37 40.88
C SER A 263 13.99 -32.73 41.06
N SER A 264 13.16 -33.24 41.98
CA SER A 264 11.87 -32.59 42.32
C SER A 264 12.04 -31.11 42.71
N GLY A 265 13.25 -30.72 43.13
CA GLY A 265 13.63 -29.34 43.43
C GLY A 265 13.69 -28.44 42.18
N ASP A 266 14.18 -28.94 41.04
CA ASP A 266 14.29 -28.16 39.80
C ASP A 266 12.91 -27.89 39.19
N ALA A 267 12.01 -28.86 39.25
CA ALA A 267 10.62 -28.70 38.80
C ALA A 267 9.86 -27.71 39.69
N SER A 268 10.05 -27.78 41.00
CA SER A 268 9.49 -26.81 41.95
C SER A 268 10.05 -25.40 41.72
N LYS A 269 11.34 -25.28 41.36
CA LYS A 269 11.97 -24.00 41.06
C LYS A 269 11.40 -23.38 39.78
N LEU A 270 11.23 -24.16 38.71
CA LEU A 270 10.58 -23.67 37.49
C LEU A 270 9.16 -23.15 37.78
N LEU A 271 8.36 -23.91 38.54
CA LEU A 271 7.02 -23.49 38.93
C LEU A 271 7.02 -22.18 39.74
N HIS A 272 7.99 -22.00 40.62
CA HIS A 272 8.18 -20.76 41.36
C HIS A 272 8.44 -19.56 40.43
N GLU A 273 9.41 -19.69 39.53
CA GLU A 273 9.77 -18.62 38.58
C GLU A 273 8.62 -18.28 37.62
N VAL A 274 7.87 -19.29 37.15
CA VAL A 274 6.68 -19.11 36.31
C VAL A 274 5.58 -18.34 37.06
N ASN A 275 5.31 -18.68 38.32
CA ASN A 275 4.32 -17.96 39.13
C ASN A 275 4.75 -16.52 39.41
N TYR A 276 6.03 -16.29 39.63
CA TYR A 276 6.58 -14.94 39.80
C TYR A 276 6.47 -14.11 38.51
N LEU A 277 6.73 -14.71 37.34
CA LEU A 277 6.51 -14.04 36.05
C LEU A 277 5.04 -13.67 35.83
N ARG A 278 4.09 -14.56 36.15
CA ARG A 278 2.64 -14.26 36.08
C ARG A 278 2.25 -13.07 36.94
N MET A 279 2.73 -13.05 38.18
CA MET A 279 2.48 -11.95 39.11
C MET A 279 2.99 -10.61 38.54
N LEU A 280 4.20 -10.58 37.95
CA LEU A 280 4.73 -9.36 37.33
C LEU A 280 3.96 -8.93 36.07
N LEU A 281 3.43 -9.87 35.28
CA LEU A 281 2.54 -9.55 34.15
C LEU A 281 1.25 -8.89 34.64
N ASP A 282 0.66 -9.39 35.73
CA ASP A 282 -0.52 -8.79 36.37
C ASP A 282 -0.22 -7.37 36.90
N GLU A 283 0.92 -7.16 37.57
CA GLU A 283 1.36 -5.82 38.03
C GLU A 283 1.58 -4.85 36.84
N CYS A 284 2.14 -5.33 35.73
CA CYS A 284 2.30 -4.54 34.50
C CYS A 284 0.93 -4.16 33.91
N ARG A 285 -0.06 -5.06 33.96
CA ARG A 285 -1.44 -4.78 33.49
C ARG A 285 -2.09 -3.70 34.32
N GLN A 286 -2.01 -3.80 35.64
CA GLN A 286 -2.53 -2.78 36.56
C GLN A 286 -1.87 -1.41 36.32
N SER A 287 -0.55 -1.37 36.13
CA SER A 287 0.18 -0.14 35.81
C SER A 287 -0.29 0.47 34.47
N ALA A 288 -0.62 -0.37 33.47
CA ALA A 288 -1.19 0.09 32.19
C ALA A 288 -2.60 0.69 32.36
N ASP A 289 -3.44 0.08 33.19
CA ASP A 289 -4.78 0.60 33.54
C ASP A 289 -4.71 1.98 34.19
N GLU A 290 -3.77 2.19 35.10
CA GLU A 290 -3.55 3.48 35.77
C GLU A 290 -3.14 4.58 34.80
N VAL A 291 -2.22 4.27 33.87
CA VAL A 291 -1.77 5.23 32.85
C VAL A 291 -2.92 5.61 31.91
N SER A 292 -3.74 4.64 31.50
CA SER A 292 -4.96 4.92 30.72
C SER A 292 -5.94 5.82 31.49
N ALA A 293 -6.15 5.56 32.78
CA ALA A 293 -7.02 6.37 33.62
C ALA A 293 -6.48 7.80 33.80
N HIS A 294 -5.16 7.98 33.90
CA HIS A 294 -4.50 9.28 33.93
C HIS A 294 -4.67 10.06 32.61
N LEU A 295 -4.49 9.40 31.46
CA LEU A 295 -4.67 10.01 30.14
C LEU A 295 -6.10 10.50 29.92
N TYR A 296 -7.10 9.78 30.43
CA TYR A 296 -8.51 10.17 30.33
C TYR A 296 -8.81 11.46 31.12
N ARG A 297 -8.14 11.67 32.26
CA ARG A 297 -8.38 12.83 33.15
C ARG A 297 -7.56 14.08 32.77
N ASN A 298 -6.34 13.90 32.26
CA ASN A 298 -5.36 14.99 32.09
C ASN A 298 -5.06 15.38 30.63
N GLY A 299 -5.82 14.82 29.67
CA GLY A 299 -5.69 15.10 28.25
C GLY A 299 -5.04 13.96 27.47
N VAL A 300 -5.64 13.65 26.31
CA VAL A 300 -5.36 12.43 25.55
C VAL A 300 -4.39 12.69 24.40
N SER A 301 -3.21 12.06 24.44
CA SER A 301 -2.37 11.85 23.26
C SER A 301 -2.73 10.51 22.62
N VAL A 302 -3.18 10.56 21.37
CA VAL A 302 -3.63 9.36 20.60
C VAL A 302 -2.51 8.31 20.50
N ASP A 303 -1.27 8.75 20.30
CA ASP A 303 -0.14 7.82 20.19
C ASP A 303 0.16 7.14 21.51
N ILE A 304 0.04 7.85 22.64
CA ILE A 304 0.31 7.25 23.96
C ILE A 304 -0.80 6.25 24.32
N VAL A 305 -2.06 6.59 24.08
CA VAL A 305 -3.19 5.65 24.30
C VAL A 305 -2.99 4.39 23.47
N PHE A 306 -2.60 4.54 22.21
CA PHE A 306 -2.36 3.40 21.34
C PHE A 306 -1.17 2.55 21.81
N GLN A 307 -0.08 3.16 22.29
CA GLN A 307 1.06 2.44 22.86
C GLN A 307 0.68 1.67 24.12
N VAL A 308 -0.15 2.25 25.00
CA VAL A 308 -0.65 1.58 26.21
C VAL A 308 -1.57 0.42 25.84
N GLU A 309 -2.47 0.60 24.87
CA GLU A 309 -3.35 -0.47 24.39
C GLU A 309 -2.54 -1.62 23.76
N ARG A 310 -1.52 -1.30 22.97
CA ARG A 310 -0.58 -2.28 22.43
C ARG A 310 0.14 -3.04 23.55
N MET A 311 0.58 -2.35 24.60
CA MET A 311 1.20 -2.99 25.76
C MET A 311 0.24 -3.97 26.46
N ARG A 312 -1.04 -3.62 26.63
CA ARG A 312 -2.06 -4.52 27.20
C ARG A 312 -2.24 -5.78 26.37
N MET A 313 -2.35 -5.63 25.05
CA MET A 313 -2.47 -6.77 24.14
C MET A 313 -1.21 -7.67 24.20
N ARG A 314 -0.02 -7.10 24.37
CA ARG A 314 1.24 -7.86 24.56
C ARG A 314 1.25 -8.63 25.86
N ILE A 315 0.79 -8.03 26.95
CA ILE A 315 0.68 -8.69 28.26
C ILE A 315 -0.26 -9.90 28.16
N HIS A 316 -1.44 -9.70 27.57
CA HIS A 316 -2.39 -10.79 27.37
C HIS A 316 -1.84 -11.92 26.48
N ARG A 317 -1.12 -11.56 25.40
CA ARG A 317 -0.44 -12.55 24.55
C ARG A 317 0.64 -13.30 25.34
N ALA A 318 1.45 -12.62 26.14
CA ALA A 318 2.48 -13.24 26.98
C ALA A 318 1.89 -14.26 27.96
N GLU A 319 0.78 -13.92 28.63
CA GLU A 319 0.04 -14.86 29.49
C GLU A 319 -0.45 -16.09 28.72
N SER A 320 -0.99 -15.89 27.51
CA SER A 320 -1.50 -16.97 26.65
C SER A 320 -0.38 -17.91 26.19
N LEU A 321 0.76 -17.35 25.76
CA LEU A 321 1.94 -18.13 25.37
C LEU A 321 2.54 -18.89 26.56
N LEU A 322 2.59 -18.26 27.75
CA LEU A 322 3.07 -18.92 28.96
C LEU A 322 2.18 -20.11 29.35
N ASN A 323 0.85 -19.97 29.24
CA ASN A 323 -0.08 -21.07 29.49
C ASN A 323 0.09 -22.20 28.47
N ALA A 324 0.24 -21.87 27.19
CA ALA A 324 0.48 -22.87 26.14
C ALA A 324 1.83 -23.58 26.30
N TRP A 325 2.86 -22.85 26.76
CA TRP A 325 4.18 -23.42 27.04
C TRP A 325 4.18 -24.38 28.24
N MET A 326 3.38 -24.08 29.26
CA MET A 326 3.16 -24.99 30.41
C MET A 326 2.34 -26.24 30.02
N ALA A 327 1.43 -26.12 29.05
CA ALA A 327 0.59 -27.21 28.54
C ALA A 327 1.12 -27.84 27.24
N ARG A 328 2.42 -27.68 26.94
CA ARG A 328 3.03 -28.09 25.66
C ARG A 328 2.94 -29.60 25.37
N ASP A 329 2.86 -30.41 26.42
CA ASP A 329 2.76 -31.87 26.33
C ASP A 329 1.30 -32.33 26.12
N GLU A 330 0.33 -31.43 26.24
CA GLU A 330 -1.09 -31.68 26.03
C GLU A 330 -1.52 -31.25 24.62
N PRO A 331 -1.96 -32.18 23.74
CA PRO A 331 -2.39 -31.85 22.37
C PRO A 331 -3.52 -30.80 22.33
N ARG A 332 -4.38 -30.82 23.36
CA ARG A 332 -5.47 -29.86 23.54
C ARG A 332 -4.97 -28.43 23.77
N GLY A 333 -3.87 -28.25 24.50
CA GLY A 333 -3.24 -26.95 24.76
C GLY A 333 -2.74 -26.29 23.47
N LEU A 334 -2.11 -27.09 22.59
CA LEU A 334 -1.63 -26.61 21.29
C LEU A 334 -2.78 -26.24 20.34
N ALA A 335 -3.86 -27.03 20.32
CA ALA A 335 -5.04 -26.75 19.51
C ALA A 335 -5.71 -25.44 19.92
N ARG A 336 -5.85 -25.22 21.23
CA ARG A 336 -6.40 -23.98 21.79
C ARG A 336 -5.53 -22.77 21.43
N LEU A 337 -4.21 -22.84 21.61
CA LEU A 337 -3.30 -21.78 21.19
C LEU A 337 -3.43 -21.49 19.69
N THR A 338 -3.51 -22.54 18.87
CA THR A 338 -3.67 -22.40 17.41
C THR A 338 -4.98 -21.68 17.08
N ALA A 339 -6.08 -22.03 17.73
CA ALA A 339 -7.37 -21.36 17.56
C ALA A 339 -7.32 -19.89 17.99
N GLU A 340 -6.70 -19.58 19.13
CA GLU A 340 -6.51 -18.20 19.63
C GLU A 340 -5.63 -17.36 18.68
N LEU A 341 -4.59 -17.96 18.09
CA LEU A 341 -3.74 -17.29 17.09
C LEU A 341 -4.48 -17.08 15.76
N VAL A 342 -5.30 -18.05 15.32
CA VAL A 342 -6.14 -17.92 14.12
C VAL A 342 -7.18 -16.81 14.30
N ASP A 343 -7.89 -16.79 15.43
CA ASP A 343 -8.87 -15.76 15.75
C ASP A 343 -8.21 -14.37 15.83
N ALA A 344 -7.10 -14.26 16.57
CA ALA A 344 -6.36 -13.01 16.66
C ALA A 344 -5.87 -12.52 15.30
N ASN A 345 -5.31 -13.41 14.47
CA ASN A 345 -4.81 -13.07 13.13
C ASN A 345 -5.94 -12.58 12.19
N GLN A 346 -7.12 -13.18 12.27
CA GLN A 346 -8.31 -12.71 11.53
C GLN A 346 -8.81 -11.36 12.05
N ASN A 347 -8.89 -11.20 13.37
CA ASN A 347 -9.30 -9.95 14.00
C ASN A 347 -8.32 -8.80 13.73
N SER A 348 -7.03 -9.08 13.50
CA SER A 348 -6.09 -8.09 12.99
C SER A 348 -6.38 -7.63 11.57
N GLN A 349 -7.08 -8.39 10.74
CA GLN A 349 -7.38 -7.99 9.35
C GLN A 349 -8.69 -7.22 9.21
N SER A 350 -9.51 -7.21 10.26
CA SER A 350 -10.79 -6.51 10.26
C SER A 350 -10.62 -5.01 10.53
N VAL A 351 -10.91 -4.21 9.51
CA VAL A 351 -11.04 -2.75 9.60
C VAL A 351 -12.20 -2.37 10.52
N SER A 352 -13.33 -3.09 10.41
CA SER A 352 -14.51 -2.83 11.24
C SER A 352 -14.21 -3.05 12.72
N HIS A 353 -13.44 -4.08 13.08
CA HIS A 353 -13.04 -4.32 14.46
C HIS A 353 -12.18 -3.17 14.98
N LEU A 354 -11.14 -2.75 14.22
CA LEU A 354 -10.27 -1.65 14.62
C LEU A 354 -11.01 -0.32 14.80
N VAL A 355 -11.88 0.04 13.85
CA VAL A 355 -12.65 1.29 13.87
C VAL A 355 -13.64 1.28 15.02
N ARG A 356 -14.34 0.16 15.26
CA ARG A 356 -15.29 0.03 16.37
C ARG A 356 -14.60 0.11 17.73
N SER A 357 -13.39 -0.43 17.85
CA SER A 357 -12.62 -0.40 19.09
C SER A 357 -11.91 0.94 19.36
N ASN A 358 -11.79 1.84 18.37
CA ASN A 358 -10.94 3.05 18.48
C ASN A 358 -11.52 4.32 17.82
N PHE A 359 -12.84 4.36 17.58
CA PHE A 359 -13.53 5.44 16.85
C PHE A 359 -13.26 6.86 17.39
N SER A 360 -13.05 6.99 18.71
CA SER A 360 -12.74 8.27 19.37
C SER A 360 -11.36 8.84 19.02
N LEU A 361 -10.42 8.00 18.58
CA LEU A 361 -9.04 8.37 18.23
C LEU A 361 -8.88 8.72 16.74
N PHE A 362 -9.76 8.18 15.88
CA PHE A 362 -9.83 8.41 14.44
C PHE A 362 -10.20 9.85 14.08
N ALA A 363 -11.17 10.46 14.77
CA ALA A 363 -11.67 11.79 14.42
C ALA A 363 -10.63 12.93 14.59
N ARG A 364 -9.55 12.69 15.35
CA ARG A 364 -8.64 13.75 15.80
C ARG A 364 -7.32 13.86 15.01
N LYS A 365 -6.98 12.87 14.17
CA LYS A 365 -5.63 12.76 13.57
C LYS A 365 -5.60 12.56 12.04
N LEU A 366 -6.71 12.84 11.36
CA LEU A 366 -6.91 12.74 9.90
C LEU A 366 -6.03 13.70 9.04
N VAL A 367 -5.07 14.44 9.60
CA VAL A 367 -4.48 15.62 8.92
C VAL A 367 -3.03 15.42 8.42
N GLU A 368 -2.26 14.40 8.78
CA GLU A 368 -0.80 14.44 8.55
C GLU A 368 -0.14 13.19 7.92
N THR A 369 0.15 13.34 6.62
CA THR A 369 1.41 13.03 5.91
C THR A 369 1.73 11.61 5.37
N ASN A 370 2.23 11.61 4.13
CA ASN A 370 2.86 10.54 3.34
C ASN A 370 4.16 11.08 2.70
N ALA A 371 5.19 10.24 2.48
CA ALA A 371 6.23 10.41 1.44
C ALA A 371 7.07 9.12 1.26
N ASP A 372 7.23 8.61 0.02
CA ASP A 372 8.48 8.72 -0.78
C ASP A 372 8.62 7.69 -1.93
N THR A 373 9.30 8.15 -3.00
CA THR A 373 9.98 7.44 -4.13
C THR A 373 9.28 7.27 -5.51
N GLY A 374 10.09 7.40 -6.60
CA GLY A 374 9.73 7.24 -8.03
C GLY A 374 10.75 7.85 -9.04
N GLU A 375 11.09 7.14 -10.13
CA GLU A 375 11.99 7.62 -11.22
C GLU A 375 11.50 7.20 -12.63
N HIS A 376 12.01 7.93 -13.64
CA HIS A 376 12.07 7.63 -15.09
C HIS A 376 11.11 8.40 -16.03
N TYR A 377 11.39 9.69 -16.32
CA TYR A 377 10.72 10.40 -17.43
C TYR A 377 11.56 11.46 -18.21
N ILE A 378 12.90 11.49 -18.08
CA ILE A 378 13.73 12.59 -18.64
C ILE A 378 14.19 12.31 -20.09
N THR A 379 13.98 13.25 -21.02
CA THR A 379 14.44 13.14 -22.42
C THR A 379 15.82 13.76 -22.65
N ARG A 380 16.74 13.01 -23.27
CA ARG A 380 18.15 13.42 -23.42
C ARG A 380 18.54 13.79 -24.87
N GLY A 381 17.85 13.30 -25.91
CA GLY A 381 18.22 13.53 -27.33
C GLY A 381 17.16 14.21 -28.25
N ARG A 382 17.55 14.50 -29.51
CA ARG A 382 16.68 15.11 -30.55
C ARG A 382 15.54 14.20 -31.01
N ALA A 383 15.82 12.91 -31.19
CA ALA A 383 14.79 11.92 -31.54
C ALA A 383 13.74 11.77 -30.42
N ASP A 384 14.18 11.81 -29.17
CA ASP A 384 13.29 11.79 -28.00
C ASP A 384 12.40 13.04 -27.95
N TYR A 385 12.92 14.20 -28.36
CA TYR A 385 12.18 15.45 -28.42
C TYR A 385 11.06 15.41 -29.46
N LEU A 386 11.34 14.95 -30.69
CA LEU A 386 10.28 14.79 -31.72
C LEU A 386 9.26 13.73 -31.30
N LYS A 387 9.71 12.64 -30.67
CA LYS A 387 8.82 11.62 -30.11
C LYS A 387 7.91 12.24 -29.04
N MET A 388 8.46 13.05 -28.13
CA MET A 388 7.71 13.78 -27.11
C MET A 388 6.69 14.74 -27.73
N MET A 389 7.08 15.54 -28.73
CA MET A 389 6.19 16.44 -29.47
C MET A 389 5.02 15.67 -30.11
N ARG A 390 5.26 14.51 -30.72
CA ARG A 390 4.20 13.67 -31.33
C ARG A 390 3.27 13.06 -30.29
N MET A 391 3.81 12.57 -29.17
CA MET A 391 2.99 12.07 -28.06
C MET A 391 2.16 13.20 -27.43
N ALA A 392 2.72 14.42 -27.37
CA ALA A 392 2.03 15.60 -26.91
C ALA A 392 0.96 16.10 -27.89
N ALA A 393 1.20 16.02 -29.19
CA ALA A 393 0.17 16.31 -30.20
C ALA A 393 -1.10 15.45 -29.99
N GLY A 394 -0.92 14.14 -29.72
CA GLY A 394 -2.04 13.25 -29.37
C GLY A 394 -2.77 13.67 -28.07
N GLY A 395 -2.03 14.16 -27.07
CA GLY A 395 -2.61 14.73 -25.85
C GLY A 395 -3.43 16.00 -26.12
N GLY A 396 -2.94 16.86 -27.03
CA GLY A 396 -3.68 18.04 -27.50
C GLY A 396 -5.00 17.66 -28.16
N LEU A 397 -5.02 16.62 -29.00
CA LEU A 397 -6.23 16.13 -29.66
C LEU A 397 -7.28 15.62 -28.66
N VAL A 398 -6.88 14.81 -27.67
CA VAL A 398 -7.80 14.35 -26.61
C VAL A 398 -8.32 15.53 -25.77
N THR A 399 -7.50 16.58 -25.61
CA THR A 399 -7.91 17.79 -24.86
C THR A 399 -9.00 18.59 -25.57
N VAL A 400 -9.14 18.49 -26.89
CA VAL A 400 -10.25 19.12 -27.62
C VAL A 400 -11.59 18.59 -27.09
N ALA A 401 -11.71 17.27 -26.95
CA ALA A 401 -12.92 16.65 -26.43
C ALA A 401 -13.21 17.10 -24.99
N THR A 402 -12.19 17.19 -24.13
CA THR A 402 -12.38 17.65 -22.75
C THR A 402 -12.80 19.11 -22.66
N VAL A 403 -12.32 19.98 -23.56
CA VAL A 403 -12.76 21.38 -23.66
C VAL A 403 -14.21 21.49 -24.10
N CYS A 404 -14.63 20.72 -25.12
CA CYS A 404 -16.02 20.70 -25.56
C CYS A 404 -16.97 20.23 -24.45
N VAL A 405 -16.63 19.12 -23.78
CA VAL A 405 -17.42 18.60 -22.65
C VAL A 405 -17.45 19.60 -21.49
N LYS A 406 -16.34 20.32 -21.23
CA LYS A 406 -16.31 21.38 -20.20
C LYS A 406 -17.32 22.47 -20.51
N PHE A 407 -17.35 22.99 -21.74
CA PHE A 407 -18.33 24.03 -22.11
C PHE A 407 -19.76 23.53 -22.01
N TRP A 408 -20.02 22.25 -22.34
CA TRP A 408 -21.33 21.65 -22.17
C TRP A 408 -21.75 21.54 -20.69
N ILE A 409 -20.84 21.13 -19.81
CA ILE A 409 -21.09 21.07 -18.35
C ILE A 409 -21.38 22.47 -17.81
N THR A 410 -20.53 23.47 -18.12
CA THR A 410 -20.73 24.85 -17.63
C THR A 410 -21.98 25.50 -18.25
N GLY A 411 -22.35 25.13 -19.48
CA GLY A 411 -23.58 25.57 -20.13
C GLY A 411 -24.86 24.96 -19.55
N ALA A 412 -24.76 23.84 -18.81
CA ALA A 412 -25.90 23.21 -18.15
C ALA A 412 -26.34 23.95 -16.86
N HIS A 413 -25.59 24.97 -16.42
CA HIS A 413 -25.90 25.81 -15.25
C HIS A 413 -26.24 25.02 -13.97
N LEU A 414 -25.49 23.93 -13.74
CA LEU A 414 -25.64 23.08 -12.57
C LEU A 414 -25.12 23.78 -11.30
N GLN A 415 -25.43 23.23 -10.12
CA GLN A 415 -24.83 23.71 -8.87
C GLN A 415 -23.31 23.55 -8.91
N SER A 416 -22.57 24.54 -8.38
CA SER A 416 -21.10 24.64 -8.43
C SER A 416 -20.37 23.35 -8.03
N MET A 417 -20.84 22.64 -6.98
CA MET A 417 -20.23 21.38 -6.54
C MET A 417 -20.43 20.24 -7.56
N ILE A 418 -21.61 20.16 -8.19
CA ILE A 418 -21.92 19.16 -9.23
C ILE A 418 -21.14 19.46 -10.50
N GLU A 419 -21.06 20.74 -10.90
CA GLU A 419 -20.23 21.20 -12.01
C GLU A 419 -18.76 20.83 -11.79
N GLY A 420 -18.22 21.13 -10.60
CA GLY A 420 -16.85 20.77 -10.22
C GLY A 420 -16.60 19.26 -10.24
N PHE A 421 -17.55 18.45 -9.76
CA PHE A 421 -17.45 16.99 -9.79
C PHE A 421 -17.46 16.44 -11.23
N LEU A 422 -18.39 16.89 -12.08
CA LEU A 422 -18.47 16.47 -13.48
C LEU A 422 -17.26 16.92 -14.29
N ALA A 423 -16.77 18.15 -14.04
CA ALA A 423 -15.52 18.63 -14.62
C ALA A 423 -14.34 17.75 -14.18
N GLY A 424 -14.30 17.34 -12.90
CA GLY A 424 -13.31 16.43 -12.36
C GLY A 424 -13.30 15.07 -13.06
N ILE A 425 -14.48 14.48 -13.29
CA ILE A 425 -14.64 13.24 -14.06
C ILE A 425 -14.17 13.42 -15.51
N ASN A 426 -14.57 14.51 -16.18
CA ASN A 426 -14.17 14.81 -17.55
C ASN A 426 -12.63 14.88 -17.68
N TYR A 427 -11.97 15.61 -16.77
CA TYR A 427 -10.52 15.70 -16.75
C TYR A 427 -9.86 14.35 -16.43
N ALA A 428 -10.34 13.63 -15.40
CA ALA A 428 -9.80 12.33 -15.00
C ALA A 428 -9.91 11.29 -16.13
N ALA A 429 -11.04 11.26 -16.84
CA ALA A 429 -11.27 10.40 -17.99
C ALA A 429 -10.32 10.76 -19.15
N GLY A 430 -10.22 12.05 -19.50
CA GLY A 430 -9.31 12.51 -20.55
C GLY A 430 -7.84 12.19 -20.25
N PHE A 431 -7.38 12.45 -19.02
CA PHE A 431 -5.99 12.20 -18.61
C PHE A 431 -5.66 10.71 -18.51
N THR A 432 -6.63 9.88 -18.10
CA THR A 432 -6.50 8.42 -18.08
C THR A 432 -6.46 7.85 -19.50
N LEU A 433 -7.29 8.36 -20.40
CA LEU A 433 -7.26 7.99 -21.82
C LEU A 433 -5.91 8.33 -22.45
N MET A 434 -5.40 9.54 -22.23
CA MET A 434 -4.07 9.94 -22.71
C MET A 434 -2.98 8.98 -22.21
N HIS A 435 -3.06 8.57 -20.94
CA HIS A 435 -2.10 7.63 -20.35
C HIS A 435 -2.08 6.26 -21.05
N PHE A 436 -3.25 5.67 -21.30
CA PHE A 436 -3.34 4.38 -22.00
C PHE A 436 -3.01 4.45 -23.49
N LEU A 437 -3.19 5.61 -24.12
CA LEU A 437 -2.77 5.85 -25.51
C LEU A 437 -1.29 6.24 -25.63
N HIS A 438 -0.54 6.28 -24.51
CA HIS A 438 0.83 6.77 -24.45
C HIS A 438 1.02 8.20 -24.99
N PHE A 439 -0.03 9.01 -24.88
CA PHE A 439 0.02 10.44 -25.14
C PHE A 439 0.51 11.20 -23.91
N THR A 440 1.12 12.36 -24.14
CA THR A 440 1.67 13.19 -23.07
C THR A 440 0.85 14.46 -22.90
N LEU A 441 0.39 14.71 -21.67
CA LEU A 441 -0.10 16.02 -21.28
C LEU A 441 1.04 16.82 -20.69
N ALA A 442 1.20 18.04 -21.19
CA ALA A 442 2.06 19.06 -20.64
C ALA A 442 1.82 19.24 -19.15
N THR A 443 2.89 19.48 -18.38
CA THR A 443 2.83 19.80 -16.95
C THR A 443 2.34 18.66 -16.04
N LYS A 444 2.08 17.46 -16.60
CA LYS A 444 1.87 16.22 -15.84
C LYS A 444 3.18 15.56 -15.38
N GLN A 445 4.29 15.73 -16.10
CA GLN A 445 5.55 15.05 -15.73
C GLN A 445 6.26 15.60 -14.46
N PRO A 446 6.01 16.83 -13.96
CA PRO A 446 6.30 17.22 -12.58
C PRO A 446 5.86 16.19 -11.54
N ALA A 447 4.86 15.35 -11.88
CA ALA A 447 4.40 14.25 -11.06
C ALA A 447 5.51 13.26 -10.64
N MET A 448 6.53 13.09 -11.49
CA MET A 448 7.64 12.14 -11.28
C MET A 448 8.95 12.88 -10.97
N THR A 449 8.90 14.21 -10.93
CA THR A 449 10.08 15.07 -10.82
C THR A 449 10.60 15.14 -9.40
N ALA A 450 9.74 15.27 -8.39
CA ALA A 450 10.17 15.39 -7.00
C ALA A 450 11.03 14.19 -6.53
N PRO A 451 10.61 12.92 -6.72
CA PRO A 451 11.44 11.79 -6.30
C PRO A 451 12.67 11.54 -7.20
N THR A 452 12.60 11.86 -8.50
CA THR A 452 13.79 11.81 -9.39
C THR A 452 14.83 12.85 -8.96
N LEU A 453 14.41 14.09 -8.70
CA LEU A 453 15.29 15.14 -8.18
C LEU A 453 15.85 14.74 -6.82
N ALA A 454 15.05 14.13 -5.95
CA ALA A 454 15.53 13.61 -4.69
C ALA A 454 16.68 12.61 -4.92
N ARG A 455 16.54 11.57 -5.75
CA ARG A 455 17.63 10.60 -5.98
C ARG A 455 18.88 11.23 -6.59
N GLU A 456 18.75 12.12 -7.57
CA GLU A 456 19.94 12.79 -8.14
C GLU A 456 20.63 13.75 -7.15
N LEU A 457 19.94 14.16 -6.07
CA LEU A 457 20.53 14.92 -4.96
C LEU A 457 21.40 14.05 -4.01
N ASP A 458 21.53 12.73 -4.21
CA ASP A 458 22.45 11.88 -3.45
C ASP A 458 23.92 12.10 -3.85
N ASP A 459 24.19 12.40 -5.13
CA ASP A 459 25.53 12.37 -5.71
C ASP A 459 26.21 13.76 -5.76
N ILE A 460 25.62 14.77 -5.10
CA ILE A 460 26.08 16.18 -5.11
C ILE A 460 27.33 16.40 -4.22
N GLY A 461 27.93 15.34 -3.69
CA GLY A 461 29.21 15.41 -2.97
C GLY A 461 30.34 15.92 -3.87
N HIS A 462 30.24 15.70 -5.18
CA HIS A 462 31.26 15.98 -6.18
C HIS A 462 30.78 17.02 -7.22
N GLU A 463 31.71 17.78 -7.82
CA GLU A 463 31.38 18.78 -8.86
C GLU A 463 30.69 18.16 -10.08
N GLU A 464 31.04 16.92 -10.45
CA GLU A 464 30.39 16.18 -11.54
C GLU A 464 28.93 15.84 -11.23
N GLY A 465 28.60 15.54 -9.96
CA GLY A 465 27.22 15.32 -9.52
C GLY A 465 26.36 16.57 -9.66
N VAL A 466 26.91 17.75 -9.33
CA VAL A 466 26.25 19.05 -9.56
C VAL A 466 25.98 19.29 -11.04
N LYS A 467 26.97 19.03 -11.91
CA LYS A 467 26.81 19.19 -13.37
C LYS A 467 25.72 18.26 -13.92
N ARG A 468 25.72 16.99 -13.49
CA ARG A 468 24.71 16.00 -13.89
C ARG A 468 23.31 16.42 -13.46
N PHE A 469 23.15 16.86 -12.21
CA PHE A 469 21.88 17.37 -11.69
C PHE A 469 21.36 18.57 -12.49
N VAL A 470 22.22 19.57 -12.74
CA VAL A 470 21.86 20.75 -13.53
C VAL A 470 21.46 20.34 -14.96
N ALA A 471 22.18 19.41 -15.58
CA ALA A 471 21.84 18.90 -16.91
C ALA A 471 20.47 18.18 -16.91
N SER A 472 20.16 17.40 -15.88
CA SER A 472 18.86 16.75 -15.71
C SER A 472 17.72 17.75 -15.51
N VAL A 473 17.92 18.81 -14.71
CA VAL A 473 16.94 19.90 -14.54
C VAL A 473 16.66 20.61 -15.88
N VAL A 474 17.70 20.97 -16.62
CA VAL A 474 17.56 21.60 -17.95
C VAL A 474 16.84 20.67 -18.92
N ALA A 475 17.19 19.38 -18.94
CA ALA A 475 16.51 18.38 -19.76
C ALA A 475 15.02 18.23 -19.39
N LEU A 476 14.69 18.32 -18.10
CA LEU A 476 13.32 18.24 -17.61
C LEU A 476 12.48 19.45 -18.03
N ILE A 477 13.01 20.68 -17.89
CA ILE A 477 12.36 21.91 -18.37
C ILE A 477 12.14 21.83 -19.88
N ARG A 478 13.15 21.37 -20.64
CA ARG A 478 13.04 21.18 -22.09
C ARG A 478 11.97 20.18 -22.47
N THR A 479 11.85 19.09 -21.72
CA THR A 479 10.80 18.09 -21.94
C THR A 479 9.42 18.70 -21.70
N GLN A 480 9.25 19.53 -20.65
CA GLN A 480 7.99 20.26 -20.42
C GLN A 480 7.68 21.24 -21.55
N ALA A 481 8.67 22.00 -22.02
CA ALA A 481 8.49 22.96 -23.10
C ALA A 481 8.01 22.25 -24.39
N ALA A 482 8.61 21.11 -24.74
CA ALA A 482 8.18 20.28 -25.87
C ALA A 482 6.74 19.79 -25.68
N ALA A 483 6.40 19.27 -24.51
CA ALA A 483 5.05 18.77 -24.23
C ALA A 483 3.99 19.89 -24.32
N ILE A 484 4.28 21.07 -23.78
CA ILE A 484 3.42 22.26 -23.87
C ILE A 484 3.22 22.66 -25.33
N ALA A 485 4.32 22.81 -26.08
CA ALA A 485 4.25 23.20 -27.49
C ALA A 485 3.43 22.19 -28.30
N GLY A 486 3.71 20.89 -28.17
CA GLY A 486 2.98 19.84 -28.88
C GLY A 486 1.49 19.80 -28.56
N ASN A 487 1.11 19.99 -27.28
CA ASN A 487 -0.29 20.09 -26.90
C ASN A 487 -0.97 21.34 -27.50
N VAL A 488 -0.37 22.53 -27.31
CA VAL A 488 -0.96 23.83 -27.71
C VAL A 488 -1.10 23.95 -29.22
N LEU A 489 -0.08 23.52 -29.97
CA LEU A 489 -0.07 23.54 -31.43
C LEU A 489 -1.17 22.70 -32.07
N VAL A 490 -1.75 21.73 -31.34
CA VAL A 490 -2.86 20.90 -31.82
C VAL A 490 -4.19 21.36 -31.24
N VAL A 491 -4.28 21.56 -29.92
CA VAL A 491 -5.56 21.84 -29.27
C VAL A 491 -6.18 23.15 -29.76
N LEU A 492 -5.39 24.19 -29.97
CA LEU A 492 -5.89 25.50 -30.39
C LEU A 492 -6.51 25.46 -31.80
N PRO A 493 -5.78 25.04 -32.86
CA PRO A 493 -6.36 25.02 -34.20
C PRO A 493 -7.48 23.99 -34.34
N VAL A 494 -7.42 22.86 -33.64
CA VAL A 494 -8.50 21.86 -33.73
C VAL A 494 -9.76 22.33 -33.01
N CYS A 495 -9.67 22.97 -31.84
CA CYS A 495 -10.82 23.61 -31.21
C CYS A 495 -11.45 24.71 -32.10
N LEU A 496 -10.61 25.51 -32.76
CA LEU A 496 -11.06 26.49 -33.74
C LEU A 496 -11.82 25.81 -34.90
N ALA A 497 -11.24 24.75 -35.47
CA ALA A 497 -11.88 23.99 -36.56
C ALA A 497 -13.20 23.33 -36.13
N VAL A 498 -13.27 22.78 -34.91
CA VAL A 498 -14.49 22.21 -34.34
C VAL A 498 -15.57 23.27 -34.19
N GLN A 499 -15.22 24.45 -33.67
CA GLN A 499 -16.17 25.56 -33.56
C GLN A 499 -16.66 26.04 -34.93
N LEU A 500 -15.75 26.24 -35.89
CA LEU A 500 -16.13 26.64 -37.26
C LEU A 500 -17.01 25.57 -37.93
N GLY A 501 -16.72 24.29 -37.70
CA GLY A 501 -17.52 23.16 -38.18
C GLY A 501 -18.91 23.12 -37.53
N ALA A 502 -19.01 23.36 -36.22
CA ALA A 502 -20.29 23.45 -35.53
C ALA A 502 -21.16 24.58 -36.10
N HIS A 503 -20.58 25.77 -36.31
CA HIS A 503 -21.28 26.89 -36.92
C HIS A 503 -21.75 26.59 -38.35
N ALA A 504 -20.89 25.98 -39.16
CA ALA A 504 -21.18 25.67 -40.56
C ALA A 504 -22.21 24.54 -40.74
N LEU A 505 -22.19 23.51 -39.88
CA LEU A 505 -23.01 22.30 -40.03
C LEU A 505 -24.30 22.33 -39.20
N LEU A 506 -24.27 22.96 -38.02
CA LEU A 506 -25.39 22.96 -37.06
C LEU A 506 -26.06 24.32 -36.93
N HIS A 507 -25.52 25.36 -37.59
CA HIS A 507 -25.96 26.76 -37.46
C HIS A 507 -26.00 27.24 -36.00
N ALA A 508 -25.18 26.65 -35.15
CA ALA A 508 -25.11 26.92 -33.72
C ALA A 508 -23.65 27.01 -33.28
N ASP A 509 -23.36 27.99 -32.42
CA ASP A 509 -22.06 28.15 -31.80
C ASP A 509 -21.95 27.31 -30.53
N VAL A 510 -20.77 26.76 -30.25
CA VAL A 510 -20.52 25.99 -29.02
C VAL A 510 -20.72 26.85 -27.76
N ILE A 511 -20.44 28.15 -27.86
CA ILE A 511 -20.70 29.13 -26.81
C ILE A 511 -21.23 30.43 -27.44
N SER A 512 -22.03 31.19 -26.68
CA SER A 512 -22.47 32.54 -27.08
C SER A 512 -21.29 33.52 -27.27
N ALA A 513 -21.46 34.54 -28.12
CA ALA A 513 -20.45 35.59 -28.32
C ALA A 513 -20.06 36.35 -27.04
N ASP A 514 -21.00 36.57 -26.12
CA ASP A 514 -20.72 37.20 -24.82
C ASP A 514 -19.83 36.32 -23.94
N LYS A 515 -20.12 35.02 -23.90
CA LYS A 515 -19.28 34.04 -23.20
C LYS A 515 -17.88 33.93 -23.83
N ALA A 516 -17.76 34.10 -25.15
CA ALA A 516 -16.45 34.12 -25.82
C ALA A 516 -15.60 35.33 -25.39
N HIS A 517 -16.17 36.55 -25.35
CA HIS A 517 -15.48 37.73 -24.79
C HIS A 517 -15.13 37.55 -23.31
N ALA A 518 -16.09 37.06 -22.50
CA ALA A 518 -15.85 36.78 -21.09
C ALA A 518 -14.71 35.77 -20.88
N THR A 519 -14.61 34.75 -21.74
CA THR A 519 -13.53 33.76 -21.70
C THR A 519 -12.17 34.40 -21.98
N LEU A 520 -12.06 35.23 -23.03
CA LEU A 520 -10.80 35.94 -23.33
C LEU A 520 -10.38 36.88 -22.20
N ARG A 521 -11.31 37.70 -21.68
CA ARG A 521 -11.06 38.59 -20.55
C ARG A 521 -10.61 37.84 -19.29
N SER A 522 -11.22 36.67 -19.03
CA SER A 522 -10.87 35.84 -17.86
C SER A 522 -9.44 35.29 -17.89
N PHE A 523 -8.82 35.24 -19.08
CA PHE A 523 -7.45 34.77 -19.28
C PHE A 523 -6.43 35.90 -19.42
N ALA A 524 -6.84 37.17 -19.35
CA ALA A 524 -5.92 38.30 -19.47
C ALA A 524 -4.78 38.23 -18.46
N LEU A 525 -3.56 38.54 -18.89
CA LEU A 525 -2.35 38.53 -18.05
C LEU A 525 -2.44 39.50 -16.87
N LEU A 526 -3.00 40.70 -17.09
CA LEU A 526 -3.19 41.75 -16.08
C LEU A 526 -4.29 41.43 -15.04
N GLY A 527 -4.95 40.28 -15.15
CA GLY A 527 -5.96 39.81 -14.20
C GLY A 527 -5.42 38.81 -13.16
N PRO A 528 -6.31 38.05 -12.48
CA PRO A 528 -5.92 37.03 -11.50
C PRO A 528 -5.28 35.77 -12.12
N THR A 529 -5.20 35.71 -13.46
CA THR A 529 -4.67 34.59 -14.23
C THR A 529 -3.32 34.06 -13.73
N PRO A 530 -2.28 34.90 -13.45
CA PRO A 530 -1.00 34.40 -12.97
C PRO A 530 -1.10 33.72 -11.59
N ILE A 531 -1.91 34.27 -10.69
CA ILE A 531 -2.10 33.73 -9.34
C ILE A 531 -2.78 32.35 -9.44
N TYR A 532 -3.85 32.26 -10.23
CA TYR A 532 -4.55 31.00 -10.47
C TYR A 532 -3.69 29.96 -11.21
N ALA A 533 -2.82 30.39 -12.12
CA ALA A 533 -1.86 29.52 -12.77
C ALA A 533 -0.83 28.95 -11.78
N ALA A 534 -0.34 29.80 -10.87
CA ALA A 534 0.55 29.36 -9.80
C ALA A 534 -0.12 28.34 -8.87
N LEU A 535 -1.37 28.59 -8.44
CA LEU A 535 -2.16 27.63 -7.66
C LEU A 535 -2.43 26.33 -8.42
N THR A 536 -2.65 26.41 -9.74
CA THR A 536 -2.75 25.21 -10.59
C THR A 536 -1.42 24.43 -10.59
N GLY A 537 -0.28 25.12 -10.57
CA GLY A 537 1.05 24.52 -10.35
C GLY A 537 1.17 23.77 -9.02
N VAL A 538 0.55 24.27 -7.95
CA VAL A 538 0.46 23.57 -6.65
C VAL A 538 -0.34 22.27 -6.80
N LEU A 539 -1.47 22.28 -7.50
CA LEU A 539 -2.28 21.07 -7.74
C LEU A 539 -1.53 20.03 -8.58
N LEU A 540 -0.77 20.46 -9.59
CA LEU A 540 0.09 19.59 -10.38
C LEU A 540 1.18 18.95 -9.51
N TRP A 541 1.78 19.72 -8.60
CA TRP A 541 2.69 19.16 -7.60
C TRP A 541 1.99 18.23 -6.61
N ALA A 542 0.81 18.55 -6.08
CA ALA A 542 0.08 17.65 -5.18
C ALA A 542 -0.24 16.30 -5.85
N SER A 543 -0.59 16.33 -7.15
CA SER A 543 -0.81 15.11 -7.93
C SER A 543 0.46 14.25 -8.04
N SER A 544 1.65 14.87 -8.04
CA SER A 544 2.94 14.17 -7.98
C SER A 544 3.07 13.28 -6.76
N LEU A 545 2.66 13.82 -5.62
CA LEU A 545 2.75 13.14 -4.33
C LEU A 545 1.79 11.97 -4.28
N ILE A 546 0.57 12.15 -4.80
CA ILE A 546 -0.44 11.10 -4.88
C ILE A 546 0.04 9.95 -5.78
N ALA A 547 0.64 10.27 -6.93
CA ALA A 547 1.20 9.27 -7.84
C ALA A 547 2.37 8.49 -7.22
N GLY A 548 3.32 9.21 -6.61
CA GLY A 548 4.47 8.60 -5.93
C GLY A 548 4.07 7.76 -4.71
N TRP A 549 3.08 8.23 -3.95
CA TRP A 549 2.49 7.45 -2.86
C TRP A 549 1.89 6.14 -3.37
N ALA A 550 1.11 6.16 -4.45
CA ALA A 550 0.48 4.97 -5.00
C ALA A 550 1.51 3.95 -5.54
N ASP A 551 2.60 4.43 -6.16
CA ASP A 551 3.70 3.57 -6.62
C ASP A 551 4.41 2.88 -5.45
N ASN A 552 4.81 3.67 -4.45
CA ASN A 552 5.47 3.16 -3.26
C ASN A 552 4.58 2.19 -2.49
N TRP A 553 3.30 2.53 -2.31
CA TRP A 553 2.32 1.67 -1.67
C TRP A 553 2.18 0.31 -2.38
N PHE A 554 2.16 0.30 -3.72
CA PHE A 554 2.07 -0.91 -4.52
C PHE A 554 3.31 -1.82 -4.36
N VAL A 555 4.50 -1.22 -4.23
CA VAL A 555 5.76 -1.93 -4.01
C VAL A 555 5.90 -2.41 -2.57
N LEU A 556 5.67 -1.53 -1.59
CA LEU A 556 5.78 -1.79 -0.15
C LEU A 556 4.91 -2.97 0.27
N HIS A 557 3.64 -2.98 -0.13
CA HIS A 557 2.71 -4.05 0.20
C HIS A 557 2.83 -5.28 -0.72
N ARG A 558 3.80 -5.28 -1.65
CA ARG A 558 4.01 -6.33 -2.66
C ARG A 558 2.70 -6.72 -3.37
N VAL A 559 1.90 -5.73 -3.73
CA VAL A 559 0.58 -5.91 -4.36
C VAL A 559 0.70 -6.68 -5.66
N GLY A 560 1.81 -6.48 -6.38
CA GLY A 560 2.14 -7.27 -7.57
C GLY A 560 2.23 -8.78 -7.28
N ASP A 561 2.89 -9.18 -6.19
CA ASP A 561 2.99 -10.59 -5.80
C ASP A 561 1.63 -11.13 -5.40
N ALA A 562 0.86 -10.36 -4.61
CA ALA A 562 -0.49 -10.73 -4.21
C ALA A 562 -1.40 -10.97 -5.42
N ILE A 563 -1.37 -10.09 -6.45
CA ILE A 563 -2.14 -10.27 -7.70
C ILE A 563 -1.66 -11.51 -8.47
N ALA A 564 -0.34 -11.73 -8.55
CA ALA A 564 0.25 -12.85 -9.30
C ALA A 564 -0.10 -14.20 -8.68
N TYR A 565 -0.07 -14.30 -7.34
CA TYR A 565 -0.36 -15.53 -6.58
C TYR A 565 -1.83 -15.66 -6.16
N HIS A 566 -2.68 -14.68 -6.46
CA HIS A 566 -4.08 -14.73 -6.05
C HIS A 566 -4.80 -15.94 -6.69
N ARG A 567 -5.29 -16.84 -5.83
CA ARG A 567 -5.94 -18.11 -6.20
C ARG A 567 -6.99 -17.96 -7.31
N ARG A 568 -7.93 -17.03 -7.16
CA ARG A 568 -9.03 -16.85 -8.12
C ARG A 568 -8.55 -16.28 -9.46
N LEU A 569 -7.52 -15.43 -9.44
CA LEU A 569 -6.93 -14.87 -10.66
C LEU A 569 -6.18 -15.96 -11.43
N ARG A 570 -5.43 -16.82 -10.75
CA ARG A 570 -4.74 -17.97 -11.36
C ARG A 570 -5.71 -19.00 -11.95
N LEU A 571 -6.82 -19.29 -11.26
CA LEU A 571 -7.86 -20.20 -11.77
C LEU A 571 -8.63 -19.64 -12.98
N THR A 572 -8.76 -18.31 -13.10
CA THR A 572 -9.52 -17.68 -14.19
C THR A 572 -8.67 -17.30 -15.39
N LEU A 573 -7.51 -16.71 -15.16
CA LEU A 573 -6.59 -16.18 -16.18
C LEU A 573 -5.40 -17.11 -16.46
N GLY A 574 -5.18 -18.14 -15.64
CA GLY A 574 -3.96 -18.93 -15.65
C GLY A 574 -2.79 -18.24 -14.95
N VAL A 575 -1.72 -19.00 -14.66
CA VAL A 575 -0.50 -18.49 -13.99
C VAL A 575 0.13 -17.34 -14.80
N SER A 576 0.30 -17.52 -16.11
CA SER A 576 0.86 -16.49 -17.00
C SER A 576 -0.02 -15.25 -17.12
N GLY A 577 -1.34 -15.41 -17.03
CA GLY A 577 -2.32 -14.32 -17.10
C GLY A 577 -2.32 -13.47 -15.83
N ALA A 578 -2.33 -14.10 -14.65
CA ALA A 578 -2.19 -13.41 -13.36
C ALA A 578 -0.87 -12.63 -13.26
N ALA A 579 0.24 -13.24 -13.71
CA ALA A 579 1.55 -12.57 -13.76
C ALA A 579 1.58 -11.38 -14.73
N ARG A 580 0.90 -11.46 -15.88
CA ARG A 580 0.79 -10.33 -16.83
C ARG A 580 -0.05 -9.19 -16.25
N LEU A 581 -1.13 -9.51 -15.54
CA LEU A 581 -1.96 -8.52 -14.84
C LEU A 581 -1.17 -7.83 -13.73
N ALA A 582 -0.42 -8.58 -12.92
CA ALA A 582 0.44 -8.02 -11.88
C ALA A 582 1.47 -7.03 -12.47
N ARG A 583 2.13 -7.38 -13.58
CA ARG A 583 3.06 -6.49 -14.29
C ARG A 583 2.36 -5.26 -14.87
N PHE A 584 1.15 -5.42 -15.41
CA PHE A 584 0.35 -4.31 -15.91
C PHE A 584 -0.02 -3.33 -14.79
N CYS A 585 -0.51 -3.82 -13.64
CA CYS A 585 -0.82 -2.99 -12.49
C CYS A 585 0.43 -2.27 -11.96
N LYS A 586 1.54 -2.99 -11.79
CA LYS A 586 2.82 -2.40 -11.34
C LYS A 586 3.29 -1.25 -12.23
N SER A 587 3.12 -1.38 -13.55
CA SER A 587 3.57 -0.36 -14.50
C SER A 587 2.60 0.82 -14.68
N ASN A 588 1.34 0.70 -14.24
CA ASN A 588 0.30 1.70 -14.51
C ASN A 588 -0.33 2.34 -13.27
N VAL A 589 -0.21 1.74 -12.08
CA VAL A 589 -0.97 2.21 -10.89
C VAL A 589 -0.65 3.66 -10.54
N ALA A 590 0.63 4.05 -10.52
CA ALA A 590 1.06 5.41 -10.25
C ALA A 590 0.52 6.41 -11.27
N GLY A 591 0.57 6.05 -12.55
CA GLY A 591 0.08 6.88 -13.65
C GLY A 591 -1.44 7.05 -13.64
N VAL A 592 -2.19 5.99 -13.34
CA VAL A 592 -3.66 6.02 -13.24
C VAL A 592 -4.09 6.83 -12.02
N VAL A 593 -3.56 6.52 -10.83
CA VAL A 593 -3.93 7.20 -9.58
C VAL A 593 -3.53 8.68 -9.63
N GLY A 594 -2.35 8.99 -10.17
CA GLY A 594 -1.94 10.38 -10.41
C GLY A 594 -2.88 11.14 -11.36
N ASN A 595 -3.26 10.55 -12.50
CA ASN A 595 -4.17 11.19 -13.46
C ASN A 595 -5.56 11.43 -12.91
N VAL A 596 -6.13 10.41 -12.27
CA VAL A 596 -7.46 10.49 -11.68
C VAL A 596 -7.45 11.53 -10.55
N GLY A 597 -6.42 11.48 -9.69
CA GLY A 597 -6.20 12.47 -8.65
C GLY A 597 -6.11 13.90 -9.20
N LEU A 598 -5.27 14.14 -10.22
CA LEU A 598 -5.16 15.44 -10.87
C LEU A 598 -6.49 15.91 -11.45
N GLY A 599 -7.15 15.05 -12.24
CA GLY A 599 -8.42 15.38 -12.87
C GLY A 599 -9.47 15.81 -11.85
N MET A 600 -9.64 15.00 -10.79
CA MET A 600 -10.56 15.32 -9.70
C MET A 600 -10.18 16.60 -8.97
N MET A 601 -8.90 16.84 -8.68
CA MET A 601 -8.46 18.09 -8.04
C MET A 601 -8.73 19.32 -8.90
N LEU A 602 -8.49 19.25 -10.22
CA LEU A 602 -8.72 20.38 -11.13
C LEU A 602 -10.21 20.73 -11.26
N GLY A 603 -11.13 19.79 -11.01
CA GLY A 603 -12.57 20.06 -10.98
C GLY A 603 -13.10 20.44 -9.60
N LEU A 604 -12.76 19.67 -8.57
CA LEU A 604 -13.40 19.74 -7.26
C LEU A 604 -12.78 20.81 -6.35
N VAL A 605 -11.45 21.01 -6.38
CA VAL A 605 -10.78 22.00 -5.52
C VAL A 605 -11.29 23.43 -5.82
N PRO A 606 -11.45 23.86 -7.08
CA PRO A 606 -12.11 25.13 -7.40
C PRO A 606 -13.50 25.29 -6.77
N ALA A 607 -14.34 24.26 -6.87
CA ALA A 607 -15.69 24.29 -6.32
C ALA A 607 -15.68 24.40 -4.79
N ILE A 608 -14.82 23.63 -4.12
CA ILE A 608 -14.66 23.68 -2.67
C ILE A 608 -14.10 25.04 -2.22
N VAL A 609 -12.98 25.49 -2.78
CA VAL A 609 -12.33 26.75 -2.36
C VAL A 609 -13.23 27.95 -2.64
N SER A 610 -13.92 27.97 -3.77
CA SER A 610 -14.86 29.05 -4.10
C SER A 610 -16.09 29.06 -3.20
N ALA A 611 -16.48 27.91 -2.62
CA ALA A 611 -17.58 27.84 -1.66
C ALA A 611 -17.19 28.35 -0.25
N PHE A 612 -15.92 28.22 0.15
CA PHE A 612 -15.49 28.51 1.53
C PHE A 612 -14.55 29.71 1.71
N ALA A 613 -13.82 30.15 0.68
CA ALA A 613 -12.72 31.11 0.83
C ALA A 613 -12.76 32.26 -0.17
N PHE A 614 -12.39 32.01 -1.43
CA PHE A 614 -12.31 33.03 -2.48
C PHE A 614 -12.52 32.40 -3.85
N GLY A 615 -12.94 33.20 -4.84
CA GLY A 615 -13.11 32.74 -6.21
C GLY A 615 -11.80 32.16 -6.74
N PHE A 616 -11.77 30.87 -7.01
CA PHE A 616 -10.60 30.17 -7.51
C PHE A 616 -10.98 29.40 -8.78
N GLU A 617 -10.30 29.73 -9.88
CA GLU A 617 -10.47 29.01 -11.15
C GLU A 617 -9.15 28.34 -11.55
N VAL A 618 -9.21 27.12 -12.03
CA VAL A 618 -8.03 26.44 -12.57
C VAL A 618 -7.62 27.07 -13.90
N ARG A 619 -6.33 27.44 -13.99
CA ARG A 619 -5.70 28.01 -15.19
C ARG A 619 -4.58 27.07 -15.63
N HIS A 620 -4.92 26.18 -16.56
CA HIS A 620 -4.00 25.21 -17.14
C HIS A 620 -3.77 25.53 -18.62
N VAL A 621 -2.52 25.67 -19.03
CA VAL A 621 -2.11 26.10 -20.38
C VAL A 621 -2.90 25.43 -21.52
N THR A 622 -2.99 24.09 -21.55
CA THR A 622 -3.63 23.37 -22.66
C THR A 622 -5.15 23.58 -22.75
N LEU A 623 -5.86 23.52 -21.62
CA LEU A 623 -7.31 23.72 -21.57
C LEU A 623 -7.68 25.18 -21.91
N SER A 624 -6.87 26.13 -21.42
CA SER A 624 -7.05 27.55 -21.73
C SER A 624 -6.77 27.84 -23.21
N ALA A 625 -5.72 27.27 -23.80
CA ALA A 625 -5.43 27.42 -25.23
C ALA A 625 -6.57 26.88 -26.12
N GLY A 626 -7.13 25.71 -25.78
CA GLY A 626 -8.30 25.18 -26.48
C GLY A 626 -9.54 26.08 -26.34
N SER A 627 -9.75 26.67 -25.15
CA SER A 627 -10.85 27.60 -24.89
C SER A 627 -10.70 28.90 -25.71
N ILE A 628 -9.47 29.40 -25.89
CA ILE A 628 -9.18 30.53 -26.80
C ILE A 628 -9.48 30.13 -28.25
N GLY A 629 -9.14 28.91 -28.68
CA GLY A 629 -9.46 28.40 -30.01
C GLY A 629 -10.97 28.42 -30.31
N VAL A 630 -11.79 27.98 -29.35
CA VAL A 630 -13.26 28.08 -29.45
C VAL A 630 -13.72 29.54 -29.49
N ALA A 631 -13.24 30.39 -28.58
CA ALA A 631 -13.63 31.80 -28.54
C ALA A 631 -13.26 32.55 -29.83
N LEU A 632 -12.08 32.29 -30.41
CA LEU A 632 -11.65 32.85 -31.68
C LEU A 632 -12.57 32.41 -32.84
N GLY A 633 -13.04 31.16 -32.82
CA GLY A 633 -13.97 30.64 -33.82
C GLY A 633 -15.35 31.31 -33.76
N VAL A 634 -15.85 31.62 -32.55
CA VAL A 634 -17.13 32.33 -32.36
C VAL A 634 -17.01 33.81 -32.77
N LEU A 635 -15.94 34.48 -32.38
CA LEU A 635 -15.77 35.92 -32.60
C LEU A 635 -15.28 36.28 -34.00
N GLY A 636 -14.69 35.31 -34.71
CA GLY A 636 -14.21 35.46 -36.08
C GLY A 636 -13.03 36.43 -36.24
N LYS A 637 -12.85 36.93 -37.47
CA LYS A 637 -11.71 37.80 -37.85
C LYS A 637 -11.54 39.06 -36.99
N PRO A 638 -12.61 39.77 -36.54
CA PRO A 638 -12.48 40.95 -35.70
C PRO A 638 -11.70 40.72 -34.41
N ALA A 639 -11.74 39.51 -33.85
CA ALA A 639 -11.01 39.20 -32.61
C ALA A 639 -9.49 39.27 -32.76
N LEU A 640 -8.93 39.12 -33.98
CA LEU A 640 -7.48 39.23 -34.21
C LEU A 640 -6.95 40.65 -33.98
N ALA A 641 -7.81 41.66 -34.18
CA ALA A 641 -7.49 43.07 -33.93
C ALA A 641 -7.79 43.49 -32.48
N SER A 642 -8.40 42.62 -31.67
CA SER A 642 -8.77 42.96 -30.29
C SER A 642 -7.57 42.84 -29.34
N GLY A 643 -7.44 43.81 -28.43
CA GLY A 643 -6.45 43.72 -27.34
C GLY A 643 -6.73 42.54 -26.40
N GLU A 644 -7.99 42.12 -26.29
CA GLU A 644 -8.43 41.03 -25.41
C GLU A 644 -7.76 39.69 -25.78
N LEU A 645 -7.66 39.38 -27.08
CA LEU A 645 -7.01 38.15 -27.55
C LEU A 645 -5.52 38.12 -27.17
N TRP A 646 -4.80 39.21 -27.39
CA TRP A 646 -3.36 39.28 -27.13
C TRP A 646 -3.04 39.26 -25.64
N TRP A 647 -3.87 39.91 -24.81
CA TRP A 647 -3.78 39.80 -23.35
C TRP A 647 -4.09 38.38 -22.86
N ALA A 648 -5.07 37.70 -23.46
CA ALA A 648 -5.36 36.30 -23.17
C ALA A 648 -4.23 35.35 -23.60
N ALA A 649 -3.62 35.60 -24.77
CA ALA A 649 -2.48 34.83 -25.28
C ALA A 649 -1.25 35.00 -24.36
N ALA A 650 -0.95 36.24 -23.94
CA ALA A 650 0.09 36.52 -22.95
C ALA A 650 -0.21 35.84 -21.60
N GLY A 651 -1.48 35.78 -21.21
CA GLY A 651 -1.94 35.03 -20.04
C GLY A 651 -1.72 33.52 -20.18
N VAL A 652 -2.02 32.91 -21.32
CA VAL A 652 -1.75 31.47 -21.56
C VAL A 652 -0.24 31.18 -21.55
N LEU A 653 0.59 32.08 -22.05
CA LEU A 653 2.05 31.94 -21.96
C LEU A 653 2.52 32.00 -20.50
N SER A 654 1.96 32.89 -19.68
CA SER A 654 2.28 32.93 -18.25
C SER A 654 1.78 31.69 -17.51
N MET A 655 0.63 31.13 -17.90
CA MET A 655 0.17 29.83 -17.39
C MET A 655 1.21 28.75 -17.66
N ALA A 656 1.70 28.64 -18.90
CA ALA A 656 2.71 27.65 -19.29
C ALA A 656 3.95 27.70 -18.37
N VAL A 657 4.46 28.91 -18.11
CA VAL A 657 5.62 29.13 -17.25
C VAL A 657 5.29 28.80 -15.79
N LEU A 658 4.20 29.34 -15.25
CA LEU A 658 3.86 29.23 -13.83
C LEU A 658 3.42 27.82 -13.43
N ASN A 659 2.66 27.11 -14.29
CA ASN A 659 2.28 25.72 -14.06
C ASN A 659 3.52 24.83 -13.84
N VAL A 660 4.58 25.03 -14.65
CA VAL A 660 5.84 24.28 -14.54
C VAL A 660 6.71 24.79 -13.40
N ALA A 661 6.94 26.10 -13.32
CA ALA A 661 7.89 26.69 -12.39
C ALA A 661 7.48 26.48 -10.92
N VAL A 662 6.20 26.69 -10.59
CA VAL A 662 5.70 26.52 -9.22
C VAL A 662 5.72 25.04 -8.81
N SER A 663 5.27 24.16 -9.70
CA SER A 663 5.29 22.71 -9.44
C SER A 663 6.71 22.19 -9.23
N PHE A 664 7.66 22.62 -10.07
CA PHE A 664 9.07 22.30 -9.94
C PHE A 664 9.69 22.89 -8.66
N ALA A 665 9.40 24.14 -8.32
CA ALA A 665 9.92 24.78 -7.12
C ALA A 665 9.50 24.02 -5.86
N LEU A 666 8.23 23.64 -5.74
CA LEU A 666 7.72 22.85 -4.62
C LEU A 666 8.36 21.45 -4.57
N ALA A 667 8.47 20.77 -5.72
CA ALA A 667 9.15 19.49 -5.84
C ALA A 667 10.60 19.57 -5.38
N PHE A 668 11.34 20.59 -5.84
CA PHE A 668 12.73 20.82 -5.49
C PHE A 668 12.90 21.17 -4.00
N THR A 669 12.06 22.06 -3.45
CA THR A 669 12.09 22.40 -2.02
C THR A 669 11.83 21.19 -1.14
N MET A 670 10.86 20.34 -1.50
CA MET A 670 10.58 19.10 -0.79
C MET A 670 11.77 18.14 -0.85
N ALA A 671 12.34 17.93 -2.03
CA ALA A 671 13.50 17.06 -2.22
C ALA A 671 14.72 17.54 -1.40
N VAL A 672 15.00 18.85 -1.40
CA VAL A 672 16.07 19.44 -0.59
C VAL A 672 15.82 19.28 0.91
N ARG A 673 14.57 19.49 1.38
CA ARG A 673 14.22 19.35 2.81
C ARG A 673 14.32 17.90 3.28
N SER A 674 13.97 16.93 2.44
CA SER A 674 14.07 15.49 2.78
C SER A 674 15.51 15.04 3.07
N ARG A 675 16.53 15.74 2.55
CA ARG A 675 17.95 15.36 2.65
C ARG A 675 18.80 16.20 3.61
N ALA A 676 18.17 17.09 4.38
CA ALA A 676 18.84 17.97 5.35
C ALA A 676 20.10 18.71 4.80
N LEU A 677 20.07 19.09 3.52
CA LEU A 677 21.21 19.79 2.89
C LEU A 677 21.45 21.16 3.54
N ARG A 678 22.72 21.52 3.76
CA ARG A 678 23.08 22.84 4.29
C ARG A 678 22.57 23.96 3.37
N PRO A 679 21.98 25.05 3.90
CA PRO A 679 21.44 26.15 3.09
C PRO A 679 22.43 26.81 2.12
N THR A 680 23.74 26.75 2.42
CA THR A 680 24.81 27.23 1.54
C THR A 680 24.94 26.40 0.25
N LYS A 681 24.87 25.07 0.36
CA LYS A 681 24.92 24.16 -0.80
C LYS A 681 23.68 24.31 -1.68
N VAL A 682 22.50 24.52 -1.08
CA VAL A 682 21.25 24.76 -1.81
C VAL A 682 21.34 26.05 -2.64
N ARG A 683 21.87 27.14 -2.06
CA ARG A 683 22.10 28.39 -2.80
C ARG A 683 23.10 28.23 -3.93
N ALA A 684 24.18 27.47 -3.71
CA ALA A 684 25.15 27.17 -4.77
C ALA A 684 24.53 26.38 -5.93
N LEU A 685 23.65 25.42 -5.62
CA LEU A 685 22.93 24.61 -6.61
C LEU A 685 21.96 25.46 -7.44
N ILE A 686 21.15 26.30 -6.78
CA ILE A 686 20.26 27.26 -7.46
C ILE A 686 21.08 28.21 -8.33
N GLY A 687 22.21 28.71 -7.84
CA GLY A 687 23.13 29.56 -8.59
C GLY A 687 23.73 28.84 -9.81
N ALA A 688 24.02 27.54 -9.72
CA ALA A 688 24.51 26.74 -10.84
C ALA A 688 23.44 26.54 -11.93
N ILE A 689 22.19 26.26 -11.54
CA ILE A 689 21.06 26.19 -12.47
C ILE A 689 20.88 27.52 -13.20
N TRP A 690 20.86 28.64 -12.45
CA TRP A 690 20.71 29.97 -13.04
C TRP A 690 21.85 30.34 -13.99
N ARG A 691 23.10 30.01 -13.64
CA ARG A 691 24.26 30.21 -14.53
C ARG A 691 24.13 29.40 -15.81
N ALA A 692 23.73 28.12 -15.72
CA ALA A 692 23.53 27.28 -16.89
C ALA A 692 22.41 27.81 -17.81
N VAL A 693 21.28 28.24 -17.23
CA VAL A 693 20.15 28.81 -17.96
C VAL A 693 20.52 30.14 -18.63
N ARG A 694 21.26 31.03 -17.96
CA ARG A 694 21.72 32.30 -18.58
C ARG A 694 22.77 32.10 -19.65
N ALA A 695 23.67 31.13 -19.48
CA ALA A 695 24.73 30.86 -20.44
C ALA A 695 24.19 30.31 -21.77
N ASP A 696 23.11 29.53 -21.73
CA ASP A 696 22.44 29.05 -22.94
C ASP A 696 20.91 28.91 -22.74
N PRO A 697 20.12 29.98 -22.94
CA PRO A 697 18.67 29.92 -22.80
C PRO A 697 18.01 29.05 -23.87
N MET A 698 18.63 28.90 -25.05
CA MET A 698 18.08 28.08 -26.13
C MET A 698 18.15 26.58 -25.81
N SER A 699 19.06 26.17 -24.92
CA SER A 699 19.12 24.77 -24.43
C SER A 699 17.84 24.32 -23.72
N LEU A 700 17.04 25.25 -23.20
CA LEU A 700 15.75 24.98 -22.56
C LEU A 700 14.65 24.65 -23.57
N LEU A 701 14.78 25.09 -24.82
CA LEU A 701 13.75 24.89 -25.84
C LEU A 701 14.17 23.81 -26.85
N TRP A 702 15.45 23.76 -27.22
CA TRP A 702 15.94 22.88 -28.27
C TRP A 702 17.11 21.98 -27.82
N PRO A 703 17.08 20.68 -28.15
CA PRO A 703 18.22 19.79 -27.91
C PRO A 703 19.40 20.11 -28.83
N ARG A 704 20.57 20.37 -28.23
CA ARG A 704 21.84 20.47 -28.98
C ARG A 704 22.12 19.16 -29.70
N THR A 705 22.73 19.24 -30.89
CA THR A 705 23.40 18.08 -31.48
C THR A 705 24.50 17.69 -30.50
N ALA A 706 24.49 16.46 -29.99
CA ALA A 706 25.71 15.96 -29.36
C ALA A 706 26.80 16.02 -30.45
N ARG A 707 27.82 16.86 -30.27
CA ARG A 707 29.11 16.56 -30.90
C ARG A 707 29.52 15.23 -30.29
N GLY A 708 29.55 14.18 -31.11
CA GLY A 708 29.96 12.86 -30.67
C GLY A 708 31.35 12.92 -30.02
N PRO A 709 31.72 12.00 -29.13
CA PRO A 709 33.04 11.96 -28.49
C PRO A 709 34.24 11.79 -29.45
N HIS A 710 34.06 11.84 -30.77
CA HIS A 710 35.05 11.35 -31.74
C HIS A 710 35.97 12.41 -32.38
N GLU A 711 35.85 13.71 -32.05
CA GLU A 711 36.65 14.78 -32.67
C GLU A 711 37.55 15.56 -31.70
N ALA A 712 37.73 15.11 -30.46
CA ALA A 712 38.66 15.73 -29.50
C ALA A 712 40.05 15.06 -29.47
N ALA A 713 40.36 14.17 -30.42
CA ALA A 713 41.64 13.45 -30.50
C ALA A 713 42.27 13.57 -31.90
N SER A 714 42.53 14.79 -32.35
CA SER A 714 43.48 15.04 -33.43
C SER A 714 44.09 16.43 -33.26
N GLY A 715 44.96 16.55 -32.26
CA GLY A 715 46.01 17.57 -32.23
C GLY A 715 47.28 17.00 -32.85
N PRO A 716 48.04 17.77 -33.65
CA PRO A 716 49.13 17.26 -34.48
C PRO A 716 50.38 16.98 -33.63
N GLY A 717 50.83 15.72 -33.60
CA GLY A 717 52.14 15.35 -33.10
C GLY A 717 53.19 15.59 -34.19
N ALA A 718 54.08 16.55 -33.95
CA ALA A 718 55.33 16.72 -34.67
C ALA A 718 56.43 15.87 -34.02
N HIS A 719 57.21 15.21 -34.89
CA HIS A 719 58.45 14.45 -34.68
C HIS A 719 58.42 13.14 -33.91
#